data_AF-A0A257XCF6-F1
#
_entry.id   AF-A0A257XCF6-F1
#
_cell.length_a   1.000
_cell.length_b   1.000
_cell.length_c   1.000
_cell.angle_alpha   90.00
_cell.angle_beta   90.00
_cell.angle_gamma   90.00
#
_symmetry.space_group_name_H-M   'P 1'
#
loop_
_entity.id
_entity.type
_entity.pdbx_description
1 polymer ?
#
loop_
_entity_poly.entity_id
_entity_poly.type
_entity_poly.pdbx_seq_one_letter_code
_entity_poly.pdbx_strand_id
1 'polypeptide(L)'
;GTTPYRDGDLDHEIVIHEYTHGLSNRLVGGGVGIYQNQTQGMGEGWSDFYGLCLLSEATDDPNGNYAAGAYATKNFYGLTENYYFGIRRYPYSTNLLKNPLTFKDIDPAQASSHTGIARSPNAGGAANQVHNEGEVWCVTLWDMRANLIARHGWAAGNQLALQLTTDAMKLCPVNPNMLQSRDAIIQADLVSSSGANRNELWTAFAKRGMGASASSPASSTTTGLVEAYDFPDYLNVTPLTGLAAAGTVGGPFTPASQTFTLTNTGASPLNWTASKTQPWTALSAASGTLAAGGNTTVVVSFNSNANGLPPGSYTDNVSFTNLASGAVISRSASLTVDPYTIVVFNEPFAAATPGSNWTFTGTNTYRTQVTSANTPHAGTYHLTMDSSVDGSYSRNEATLTLDLSGRQHVQLSFWAKGFSDEGNGPPTAPFPSTGYNFDGVAISADGGSNWYEVQGLRDISGIYTKYVVDLDPVMTAYGLSYGANFKFRFNQYDNYAISTDGIAIDDIVVSETVNNTLALSMVETATEGGAPVTATLSVTPAPAADLTVTLTSSTVDASVPATVLVPAGSTSVTFPVTLYDDPVLDGTQVVTISATALSYLTSFKTLLVHDNETATLAVAIPSNAIEGSSPPQGSISVSEPVAKAVTVMLVSDNASAQVPASVTIPTGQTTALFSLALPNDNLINGSRSATVSATVQNWTSGSATVTVLDDEVAAITLTMNAETHESAGATTAVGMVTLGGTAMTPVTVTLTSSDTSELTFPATITIPAGQSSAAVVASIVDDTDLDGTQTVTVSASALGNPAVNADIAVRDNDAASFTLSPVASPQREGAGFPFTITALDVNGLTLPAVAGPVTQTAAGDAGAVSYSYPAATFANGVWQQPVRVMAPATNVVITVTGPQATAQSNAFDVTIGPRISVAPSSFTLDIPRQSAKTRTLTVTNNGLGTMTWSAAGSQTWLTCTPTNGNVAQGQSATVNVTFNAATLTEGTSTAQLNITSNDYTNPAVAVPVTLNVTAPVASFVWGTVPSPQRVNAPFPVTVTAKDAGGATVTGYEGPVTLSGGIDGSGLRRTLLNSPTYSASYNSARCFPAYRSPLQEERGRKRLCLRRCNSRPASLIASGF
;
A
#
# COMPACT_ATOMS: atom_id res chain seq x y z
N GLY A 1 28.62 35.48 -22.65
CA GLY A 1 27.31 35.84 -23.23
C GLY A 1 27.48 36.34 -24.64
N THR A 2 26.45 36.25 -25.47
CA THR A 2 26.44 36.77 -26.85
C THR A 2 26.39 38.30 -26.89
N THR A 3 26.67 38.89 -28.06
CA THR A 3 26.35 40.30 -28.35
C THR A 3 25.47 40.36 -29.61
N PRO A 4 24.21 40.84 -29.53
CA PRO A 4 23.51 41.26 -28.30
C PRO A 4 23.28 40.10 -27.31
N TYR A 5 22.99 40.43 -26.05
CA TYR A 5 22.54 39.42 -25.07
C TYR A 5 21.24 38.78 -25.54
N ARG A 6 21.04 37.51 -25.21
CA ARG A 6 19.81 36.77 -25.49
C ARG A 6 18.91 36.81 -24.27
N ASP A 7 17.69 37.26 -24.47
CA ASP A 7 16.66 37.30 -23.44
C ASP A 7 16.09 35.89 -23.21
N GLY A 8 15.99 35.48 -21.95
CA GLY A 8 15.45 34.18 -21.56
C GLY A 8 13.97 34.05 -21.85
N ASP A 9 13.22 35.16 -21.85
CA ASP A 9 11.79 35.17 -22.16
C ASP A 9 11.49 34.80 -23.62
N LEU A 10 12.51 34.85 -24.49
CA LEU A 10 12.42 34.41 -25.89
C LEU A 10 12.78 32.94 -26.08
N ASP A 11 13.21 32.25 -25.02
CA ASP A 11 13.43 30.81 -25.00
C ASP A 11 12.20 30.13 -24.40
N HIS A 12 11.25 29.71 -25.25
CA HIS A 12 9.99 29.13 -24.79
C HIS A 12 10.19 27.91 -23.89
N GLU A 13 11.30 27.19 -24.04
CA GLU A 13 11.63 26.06 -23.18
C GLU A 13 11.83 26.52 -21.73
N ILE A 14 12.53 27.65 -21.52
CA ILE A 14 12.73 28.24 -20.19
C ILE A 14 11.39 28.70 -19.61
N VAL A 15 10.55 29.37 -20.39
CA VAL A 15 9.25 29.84 -19.90
C VAL A 15 8.35 28.66 -19.47
N ILE A 16 8.32 27.58 -20.26
CA ILE A 16 7.55 26.38 -19.93
C ILE A 16 8.16 25.66 -18.72
N HIS A 17 9.49 25.61 -18.62
CA HIS A 17 10.20 25.06 -17.47
C HIS A 17 9.76 25.75 -16.17
N GLU A 18 9.84 27.08 -16.13
CA GLU A 18 9.43 27.86 -14.95
C GLU A 18 7.93 27.69 -14.63
N TYR A 19 7.08 27.64 -15.66
CA TYR A 19 5.65 27.42 -15.47
C TYR A 19 5.36 26.02 -14.90
N THR A 20 6.14 25.02 -15.29
CA THR A 20 5.99 23.62 -14.84
C THR A 20 6.39 23.44 -13.38
N HIS A 21 7.26 24.29 -12.81
CA HIS A 21 7.39 24.37 -11.36
C HIS A 21 6.07 24.71 -10.67
N GLY A 22 5.28 25.62 -11.26
CA GLY A 22 3.95 25.97 -10.78
C GLY A 22 2.94 24.82 -10.88
N LEU A 23 3.06 23.96 -11.89
CA LEU A 23 2.25 22.75 -12.07
C LEU A 23 2.61 21.69 -11.03
N SER A 24 3.88 21.30 -10.98
CA SER A 24 4.39 20.23 -10.10
C SER A 24 4.19 20.56 -8.62
N ASN A 25 4.44 21.81 -8.19
CA ASN A 25 4.18 22.24 -6.80
C ASN A 25 2.70 22.17 -6.40
N ARG A 26 1.78 22.34 -7.35
CA ARG A 26 0.34 22.30 -7.08
C ARG A 26 -0.22 20.88 -7.08
N LEU A 27 0.29 20.00 -7.94
CA LEU A 27 -0.26 18.66 -8.08
C LEU A 27 0.34 17.67 -7.09
N VAL A 28 1.66 17.70 -6.87
CA VAL A 28 2.35 16.74 -6.01
C VAL A 28 1.87 16.87 -4.57
N GLY A 29 1.46 15.75 -3.97
CA GLY A 29 1.00 15.69 -2.58
C GLY A 29 -0.24 16.53 -2.29
N GLY A 30 -1.06 16.86 -3.29
CA GLY A 30 -2.26 17.68 -3.12
C GLY A 30 -1.98 19.17 -2.85
N GLY A 31 -0.86 19.69 -3.35
CA GLY A 31 -0.53 21.12 -3.25
C GLY A 31 0.23 21.52 -1.99
N VAL A 32 0.76 20.53 -1.25
CA VAL A 32 1.63 20.76 -0.07
C VAL A 32 3.01 21.34 -0.46
N GLY A 33 3.37 21.28 -1.75
CA GLY A 33 4.62 21.82 -2.31
C GLY A 33 5.79 20.84 -2.27
N ILE A 34 6.87 21.21 -2.97
CA ILE A 34 8.08 20.39 -3.16
C ILE A 34 9.27 21.01 -2.42
N TYR A 35 9.88 20.28 -1.48
CA TYR A 35 10.98 20.79 -0.66
C TYR A 35 12.02 19.74 -0.21
N GLN A 36 11.78 18.45 -0.42
CA GLN A 36 12.79 17.41 -0.15
C GLN A 36 13.73 17.23 -1.35
N ASN A 37 14.99 16.84 -1.08
CA ASN A 37 16.08 16.85 -2.08
C ASN A 37 15.73 16.11 -3.39
N GLN A 38 15.35 14.83 -3.31
CA GLN A 38 14.99 14.06 -4.50
C GLN A 38 13.75 14.62 -5.22
N THR A 39 12.79 15.13 -4.45
CA THR A 39 11.57 15.69 -5.04
C THR A 39 11.84 17.01 -5.75
N GLN A 40 12.69 17.87 -5.19
CA GLN A 40 13.16 19.08 -5.86
C GLN A 40 13.91 18.73 -7.15
N GLY A 41 14.72 17.66 -7.09
CA GLY A 41 15.36 17.09 -8.27
C GLY A 41 14.37 16.70 -9.36
N MET A 42 13.32 15.94 -9.02
CA MET A 42 12.24 15.63 -9.96
C MET A 42 11.49 16.89 -10.44
N GLY A 43 11.36 17.91 -9.59
CA GLY A 43 10.85 19.24 -9.94
C GLY A 43 11.53 19.82 -11.17
N GLU A 44 12.86 19.87 -11.17
CA GLU A 44 13.68 20.29 -12.31
C GLU A 44 13.48 19.37 -13.53
N GLY A 45 13.42 18.05 -13.29
CA GLY A 45 13.29 17.06 -14.36
C GLY A 45 11.93 17.10 -15.07
N TRP A 46 10.83 17.28 -14.34
CA TRP A 46 9.52 17.49 -14.95
C TRP A 46 9.49 18.79 -15.76
N SER A 47 10.09 19.86 -15.24
CA SER A 47 10.13 21.14 -15.94
C SER A 47 10.85 21.07 -17.28
N ASP A 48 12.00 20.39 -17.35
CA ASP A 48 12.67 20.11 -18.63
C ASP A 48 11.81 19.21 -19.54
N PHE A 49 11.22 18.15 -18.98
CA PHE A 49 10.42 17.20 -19.75
C PHE A 49 9.22 17.89 -20.44
N TYR A 50 8.48 18.74 -19.74
CA TYR A 50 7.35 19.47 -20.32
C TYR A 50 7.81 20.49 -21.37
N GLY A 51 8.90 21.22 -21.10
CA GLY A 51 9.49 22.15 -22.07
C GLY A 51 9.79 21.45 -23.40
N LEU A 52 10.46 20.30 -23.33
CA LEU A 52 10.84 19.52 -24.51
C LEU A 52 9.63 18.86 -25.20
N CYS A 53 8.69 18.30 -24.44
CA CYS A 53 7.53 17.59 -25.02
C CYS A 53 6.56 18.53 -25.74
N LEU A 54 6.25 19.68 -25.14
CA LEU A 54 5.29 20.65 -25.67
C LEU A 54 5.82 21.42 -26.88
N LEU A 55 7.15 21.55 -26.99
CA LEU A 55 7.80 22.18 -28.13
C LEU A 55 8.20 21.18 -29.23
N SER A 56 8.09 19.87 -28.98
CA SER A 56 8.39 18.86 -29.99
C SER A 56 7.36 18.85 -31.12
N GLU A 57 7.82 18.53 -32.34
CA GLU A 57 7.00 18.42 -33.55
C GLU A 57 6.96 16.98 -34.08
N ALA A 58 5.96 16.66 -34.92
CA ALA A 58 5.77 15.31 -35.45
C ALA A 58 6.94 14.77 -36.30
N THR A 59 7.76 15.67 -36.84
CA THR A 59 8.94 15.35 -37.65
C THR A 59 10.22 15.17 -36.82
N ASP A 60 10.18 15.49 -35.52
CA ASP A 60 11.32 15.28 -34.63
C ASP A 60 11.57 13.79 -34.40
N ASP A 61 12.84 13.38 -34.45
CA ASP A 61 13.25 12.01 -34.12
C ASP A 61 13.06 11.74 -32.62
N PRO A 62 12.15 10.83 -32.21
CA PRO A 62 11.96 10.50 -30.78
C PRO A 62 13.24 9.98 -30.09
N ASN A 63 14.21 9.50 -30.85
CA ASN A 63 15.51 9.01 -30.35
C ASN A 63 16.67 10.00 -30.61
N GLY A 64 16.36 11.22 -31.02
CA GLY A 64 17.33 12.27 -31.29
C GLY A 64 18.08 12.76 -30.04
N ASN A 65 18.92 13.78 -30.22
CA ASN A 65 19.64 14.45 -29.14
C ASN A 65 19.10 15.86 -28.99
N TYR A 66 18.54 16.17 -27.82
CA TYR A 66 17.89 17.44 -27.55
C TYR A 66 18.58 18.16 -26.40
N ALA A 67 18.78 19.46 -26.55
CA ALA A 67 19.46 20.30 -25.57
C ALA A 67 18.46 21.22 -24.88
N ALA A 68 18.63 21.44 -23.58
CA ALA A 68 17.75 22.33 -22.82
C ALA A 68 18.28 23.77 -22.70
N GLY A 69 17.44 24.75 -23.00
CA GLY A 69 17.74 26.19 -22.92
C GLY A 69 18.85 26.63 -23.88
N ALA A 70 18.98 25.95 -25.02
CA ALA A 70 20.11 26.11 -25.94
C ALA A 70 20.18 27.51 -26.57
N TYR A 71 19.05 28.19 -26.74
CA TYR A 71 19.02 29.55 -27.27
C TYR A 71 19.61 30.53 -26.25
N ALA A 72 19.03 30.63 -25.06
CA ALA A 72 19.46 31.60 -24.06
C ALA A 72 20.93 31.39 -23.60
N THR A 73 21.37 30.13 -23.59
CA THR A 73 22.72 29.75 -23.10
C THR A 73 23.80 29.72 -24.17
N LYS A 74 23.58 30.32 -25.35
CA LYS A 74 24.68 30.50 -26.32
C LYS A 74 25.78 31.37 -25.72
N ASN A 75 27.04 30.95 -25.91
CA ASN A 75 28.22 31.61 -25.37
C ASN A 75 28.23 31.76 -23.84
N PHE A 76 27.50 30.91 -23.14
CA PHE A 76 27.62 30.76 -21.69
C PHE A 76 28.88 29.95 -21.37
N TYR A 77 29.61 30.37 -20.34
CA TYR A 77 30.81 29.69 -19.81
C TYR A 77 31.88 29.30 -20.85
N GLY A 78 32.06 30.12 -21.89
CA GLY A 78 33.12 29.93 -22.89
C GLY A 78 32.79 28.97 -24.03
N LEU A 79 31.55 28.44 -24.09
CA LEU A 79 31.06 27.67 -25.24
C LEU A 79 30.96 28.56 -26.49
N THR A 80 31.21 28.01 -27.68
CA THR A 80 31.02 28.73 -28.96
C THR A 80 29.70 28.37 -29.64
N GLU A 81 29.18 27.18 -29.34
CA GLU A 81 27.86 26.68 -29.70
C GLU A 81 27.32 25.87 -28.51
N ASN A 82 26.01 25.88 -28.29
CA ASN A 82 25.39 25.17 -27.16
C ASN A 82 24.13 24.37 -27.52
N TYR A 83 23.98 24.01 -28.80
CA TYR A 83 22.80 23.28 -29.29
C TYR A 83 22.85 21.77 -29.07
N TYR A 84 23.98 21.25 -28.58
CA TYR A 84 24.11 19.83 -28.24
C TYR A 84 23.94 19.57 -26.74
N PHE A 85 24.52 20.39 -25.87
CA PHE A 85 24.42 20.20 -24.41
C PHE A 85 23.37 21.09 -23.76
N GLY A 86 23.17 22.31 -24.28
CA GLY A 86 22.38 23.31 -23.58
C GLY A 86 22.97 23.61 -22.21
N ILE A 87 22.12 23.80 -21.21
CA ILE A 87 22.57 24.07 -19.84
C ILE A 87 22.90 22.81 -19.03
N ARG A 88 22.56 21.61 -19.53
CA ARG A 88 22.66 20.33 -18.81
C ARG A 88 24.00 19.61 -19.06
N ARG A 89 24.27 18.51 -18.34
CA ARG A 89 25.54 17.77 -18.43
C ARG A 89 25.62 16.94 -19.70
N TYR A 90 24.49 16.41 -20.17
CA TYR A 90 24.37 15.62 -21.40
C TYR A 90 23.13 16.07 -22.19
N PRO A 91 23.09 15.87 -23.52
CA PRO A 91 21.82 15.99 -24.26
C PRO A 91 20.78 15.04 -23.70
N TYR A 92 19.49 15.39 -23.75
CA TYR A 92 18.43 14.41 -23.59
C TYR A 92 18.39 13.50 -24.82
N SER A 93 18.69 12.22 -24.60
CA SER A 93 18.82 11.20 -25.64
C SER A 93 18.48 9.83 -25.08
N THR A 94 17.79 9.02 -25.88
CA THR A 94 17.54 7.60 -25.57
C THR A 94 18.78 6.74 -25.78
N ASN A 95 19.86 7.28 -26.35
CA ASN A 95 21.11 6.55 -26.55
C ASN A 95 22.04 6.72 -25.33
N LEU A 96 22.32 5.62 -24.62
CA LEU A 96 23.22 5.62 -23.46
C LEU A 96 24.66 6.01 -23.79
N LEU A 97 25.08 5.94 -25.05
CA LEU A 97 26.39 6.43 -25.51
C LEU A 97 26.43 7.96 -25.69
N LYS A 98 25.30 8.65 -25.51
CA LYS A 98 25.14 10.10 -25.65
C LYS A 98 24.69 10.72 -24.32
N ASN A 99 23.77 10.06 -23.63
CA ASN A 99 23.38 10.37 -22.26
C ASN A 99 23.43 9.09 -21.41
N PRO A 100 24.50 8.89 -20.62
CA PRO A 100 24.70 7.66 -19.85
C PRO A 100 24.07 7.69 -18.47
N LEU A 101 23.33 8.75 -18.12
CA LEU A 101 22.83 8.94 -16.77
C LEU A 101 21.83 7.85 -16.38
N THR A 102 22.00 7.34 -15.18
CA THR A 102 21.21 6.27 -14.55
C THR A 102 20.87 6.66 -13.10
N PHE A 103 20.01 5.89 -12.44
CA PHE A 103 19.51 6.20 -11.11
C PHE A 103 20.63 6.42 -10.08
N LYS A 104 21.77 5.74 -10.17
CA LYS A 104 22.91 5.99 -9.27
C LYS A 104 23.61 7.32 -9.44
N ASP A 105 23.42 7.99 -10.58
CA ASP A 105 24.11 9.23 -10.88
C ASP A 105 23.52 10.46 -10.15
N ILE A 106 22.57 10.24 -9.23
CA ILE A 106 22.10 11.21 -8.24
C ILE A 106 22.77 11.03 -6.86
N ASP A 107 23.44 9.91 -6.60
CA ASP A 107 24.19 9.66 -5.36
C ASP A 107 25.67 10.03 -5.56
N PRO A 108 26.20 11.07 -4.89
CA PRO A 108 27.61 11.47 -5.04
C PRO A 108 28.61 10.35 -4.74
N ALA A 109 28.24 9.35 -3.93
CA ALA A 109 29.11 8.21 -3.62
C ALA A 109 29.14 7.14 -4.72
N GLN A 110 28.13 7.12 -5.60
CA GLN A 110 27.97 6.09 -6.65
C GLN A 110 28.04 6.65 -8.07
N ALA A 111 27.93 7.97 -8.23
CA ALA A 111 27.89 8.63 -9.52
C ALA A 111 29.15 8.36 -10.35
N SER A 112 28.92 7.99 -11.61
CA SER A 112 29.98 7.65 -12.56
C SER A 112 30.52 8.89 -13.26
N SER A 113 31.81 8.90 -13.58
CA SER A 113 32.41 9.92 -14.46
C SER A 113 32.03 9.73 -15.92
N HIS A 114 31.51 8.54 -16.28
CA HIS A 114 31.10 8.14 -17.64
C HIS A 114 32.19 8.42 -18.69
N THR A 115 33.40 7.96 -18.40
CA THR A 115 34.61 8.18 -19.20
C THR A 115 34.41 7.74 -20.66
N GLY A 116 34.76 8.61 -21.60
CA GLY A 116 34.63 8.36 -23.04
C GLY A 116 33.33 8.86 -23.66
N ILE A 117 32.36 9.31 -22.85
CA ILE A 117 31.14 9.96 -23.33
C ILE A 117 31.27 11.47 -23.13
N ALA A 118 30.98 12.23 -24.19
CA ALA A 118 31.13 13.68 -24.18
C ALA A 118 30.16 14.31 -23.15
N ARG A 119 30.69 15.10 -22.23
CA ARG A 119 29.95 15.82 -21.19
C ARG A 119 30.14 17.33 -21.37
N SER A 120 29.11 18.10 -21.04
CA SER A 120 29.15 19.55 -21.06
C SER A 120 30.30 20.10 -20.19
N PRO A 121 31.11 21.04 -20.69
CA PRO A 121 32.16 21.68 -19.91
C PRO A 121 31.59 22.61 -18.82
N ASN A 122 30.29 22.89 -18.84
CA ASN A 122 29.59 23.72 -17.87
C ASN A 122 28.99 22.93 -16.68
N ALA A 123 29.38 21.68 -16.51
CA ALA A 123 28.79 20.76 -15.54
C ALA A 123 29.43 20.84 -14.13
N GLY A 124 29.37 21.99 -13.46
CA GLY A 124 29.88 22.17 -12.10
C GLY A 124 28.79 21.97 -11.03
N GLY A 125 28.79 20.82 -10.34
CA GLY A 125 27.86 20.54 -9.23
C GLY A 125 27.96 19.09 -8.73
N ALA A 126 27.58 18.85 -7.47
CA ALA A 126 27.50 17.50 -6.91
C ALA A 126 26.35 16.71 -7.56
N ALA A 127 26.44 15.37 -7.58
CA ALA A 127 25.42 14.51 -8.20
C ALA A 127 24.01 14.72 -7.62
N ASN A 128 23.92 15.01 -6.32
CA ASN A 128 22.69 15.30 -5.57
C ASN A 128 22.30 16.79 -5.58
N GLN A 129 22.75 17.55 -6.58
CA GLN A 129 22.24 18.89 -6.79
C GLN A 129 20.98 18.78 -7.66
N VAL A 130 19.92 19.49 -7.29
CA VAL A 130 18.58 19.27 -7.85
C VAL A 130 18.50 19.31 -9.39
N HIS A 131 19.29 20.13 -10.07
CA HIS A 131 19.27 20.15 -11.54
C HIS A 131 19.99 18.93 -12.13
N ASN A 132 21.07 18.46 -11.49
CA ASN A 132 21.74 17.21 -11.85
C ASN A 132 20.81 16.00 -11.62
N GLU A 133 20.05 15.98 -10.53
CA GLU A 133 19.02 14.97 -10.27
C GLU A 133 17.90 15.03 -11.32
N GLY A 134 17.48 16.24 -11.68
CA GLY A 134 16.46 16.49 -12.71
C GLY A 134 16.82 15.92 -14.08
N GLU A 135 18.10 15.93 -14.46
CA GLU A 135 18.53 15.32 -15.72
C GLU A 135 18.27 13.82 -15.78
N VAL A 136 18.47 13.10 -14.67
CA VAL A 136 18.23 11.65 -14.57
C VAL A 136 16.73 11.39 -14.70
N TRP A 137 15.91 12.19 -14.03
CA TRP A 137 14.46 12.06 -14.09
C TRP A 137 13.90 12.39 -15.48
N CYS A 138 14.30 13.53 -16.05
CA CYS A 138 13.86 13.96 -17.38
C CYS A 138 14.25 12.94 -18.46
N VAL A 139 15.50 12.45 -18.46
CA VAL A 139 15.93 11.48 -19.50
C VAL A 139 15.20 10.13 -19.36
N THR A 140 14.79 9.75 -18.15
CA THR A 140 13.96 8.56 -17.92
C THR A 140 12.56 8.74 -18.49
N LEU A 141 11.92 9.89 -18.27
CA LEU A 141 10.64 10.23 -18.90
C LEU A 141 10.77 10.41 -20.42
N TRP A 142 11.93 10.84 -20.90
CA TRP A 142 12.23 10.95 -22.34
C TRP A 142 12.28 9.58 -23.01
N ASP A 143 12.91 8.57 -22.37
CA ASP A 143 12.84 7.18 -22.81
C ASP A 143 11.40 6.64 -22.80
N MET A 144 10.61 6.98 -21.77
CA MET A 144 9.20 6.61 -21.69
C MET A 144 8.39 7.19 -22.85
N ARG A 145 8.56 8.48 -23.15
CA ARG A 145 7.92 9.14 -24.30
C ARG A 145 8.29 8.45 -25.61
N ALA A 146 9.56 8.15 -25.84
CA ALA A 146 10.00 7.49 -27.06
C ALA A 146 9.34 6.11 -27.24
N ASN A 147 9.24 5.32 -26.16
CA ASN A 147 8.56 4.02 -26.19
C ASN A 147 7.06 4.16 -26.49
N LEU A 148 6.38 5.14 -25.88
CA LEU A 148 4.96 5.40 -26.12
C LEU A 148 4.70 5.91 -27.55
N ILE A 149 5.57 6.76 -28.10
CA ILE A 149 5.50 7.20 -29.50
C ILE A 149 5.72 6.03 -30.46
N ALA A 150 6.66 5.14 -30.17
CA ALA A 150 6.90 3.95 -30.99
C ALA A 150 5.66 3.02 -31.04
N ARG A 151 4.91 2.93 -29.93
CA ARG A 151 3.70 2.11 -29.84
C ARG A 151 2.46 2.77 -30.47
N HIS A 152 2.23 4.05 -30.17
CA HIS A 152 0.95 4.72 -30.47
C HIS A 152 1.03 5.74 -31.61
N GLY A 153 2.23 5.93 -32.18
CA GLY A 153 2.50 7.04 -33.09
C GLY A 153 2.74 8.35 -32.34
N TRP A 154 3.32 9.33 -33.04
CA TRP A 154 3.84 10.55 -32.43
C TRP A 154 2.80 11.34 -31.62
N ALA A 155 1.65 11.66 -32.21
CA ALA A 155 0.65 12.53 -31.56
C ALA A 155 0.06 11.88 -30.30
N ALA A 156 -0.44 10.65 -30.42
CA ALA A 156 -1.05 9.92 -29.31
C ALA A 156 -0.01 9.54 -28.24
N GLY A 157 1.18 9.11 -28.64
CA GLY A 157 2.26 8.74 -27.72
C GLY A 157 2.80 9.94 -26.92
N ASN A 158 3.03 11.09 -27.57
CA ASN A 158 3.50 12.31 -26.90
C ASN A 158 2.43 12.84 -25.92
N GLN A 159 1.17 12.88 -26.35
CA GLN A 159 0.06 13.27 -25.48
C GLN A 159 -0.10 12.33 -24.29
N LEU A 160 -0.01 11.01 -24.51
CA LEU A 160 -0.13 10.02 -23.45
C LEU A 160 1.02 10.13 -22.45
N ALA A 161 2.25 10.40 -22.89
CA ALA A 161 3.39 10.61 -22.00
C ALA A 161 3.18 11.83 -21.06
N LEU A 162 2.66 12.93 -21.60
CA LEU A 162 2.28 14.13 -20.82
C LEU A 162 1.13 13.83 -19.85
N GLN A 163 0.10 13.11 -20.30
CA GLN A 163 -1.06 12.76 -19.49
C GLN A 163 -0.66 11.87 -18.30
N LEU A 164 0.06 10.76 -18.55
CA LEU A 164 0.49 9.84 -17.50
C LEU A 164 1.40 10.54 -16.49
N THR A 165 2.28 11.43 -16.95
CA THR A 165 3.14 12.23 -16.05
C THR A 165 2.31 13.20 -15.21
N THR A 166 1.31 13.88 -15.79
CA THR A 166 0.40 14.80 -15.07
C THR A 166 -0.41 14.06 -14.01
N ASP A 167 -0.98 12.91 -14.37
CA ASP A 167 -1.82 12.12 -13.48
C ASP A 167 -1.00 11.48 -12.36
N ALA A 168 0.22 11.05 -12.65
CA ALA A 168 1.15 10.58 -11.64
C ALA A 168 1.46 11.64 -10.58
N MET A 169 1.64 12.91 -10.97
CA MET A 169 1.84 13.99 -10.00
C MET A 169 0.68 14.09 -9.01
N LYS A 170 -0.56 13.88 -9.47
CA LYS A 170 -1.76 13.88 -8.61
C LYS A 170 -1.81 12.66 -7.67
N LEU A 171 -1.26 11.53 -8.10
CA LEU A 171 -1.22 10.28 -7.33
C LEU A 171 -0.04 10.20 -6.35
N CYS A 172 1.02 11.00 -6.58
CA CYS A 172 2.21 10.99 -5.74
C CYS A 172 1.89 11.39 -4.28
N PRO A 173 2.54 10.76 -3.28
CA PRO A 173 2.51 11.24 -1.91
C PRO A 173 3.15 12.63 -1.80
N VAL A 174 3.09 13.25 -0.62
CA VAL A 174 3.84 14.48 -0.34
C VAL A 174 5.34 14.19 -0.39
N ASN A 175 6.09 14.94 -1.22
CA ASN A 175 7.53 14.78 -1.43
C ASN A 175 7.97 13.34 -1.78
N PRO A 176 7.55 12.80 -2.93
CA PRO A 176 7.95 11.46 -3.36
C PRO A 176 9.46 11.38 -3.65
N ASN A 177 10.04 10.21 -3.46
CA ASN A 177 11.32 9.85 -4.08
C ASN A 177 11.11 9.37 -5.54
N MET A 178 12.18 9.20 -6.32
CA MET A 178 12.04 8.85 -7.75
C MET A 178 11.29 7.54 -8.01
N LEU A 179 11.47 6.53 -7.15
CA LEU A 179 10.78 5.25 -7.31
C LEU A 179 9.29 5.33 -6.96
N GLN A 180 8.91 6.14 -5.97
CA GLN A 180 7.50 6.42 -5.67
C GLN A 180 6.82 7.16 -6.84
N SER A 181 7.53 8.06 -7.51
CA SER A 181 6.98 8.75 -8.68
C SER A 181 6.89 7.84 -9.92
N ARG A 182 7.88 6.96 -10.13
CA ARG A 182 7.78 5.88 -11.12
C ARG A 182 6.51 5.05 -10.89
N ASP A 183 6.30 4.59 -9.66
CA ASP A 183 5.15 3.75 -9.32
C ASP A 183 3.83 4.51 -9.53
N ALA A 184 3.79 5.82 -9.26
CA ALA A 184 2.65 6.67 -9.56
C ALA A 184 2.36 6.80 -11.07
N ILE A 185 3.38 6.84 -11.94
CA ILE A 185 3.22 6.82 -13.40
C ILE A 185 2.63 5.49 -13.87
N ILE A 186 3.12 4.38 -13.33
CA ILE A 186 2.59 3.06 -13.65
C ILE A 186 1.15 2.91 -13.14
N GLN A 187 0.85 3.45 -11.96
CA GLN A 187 -0.51 3.48 -11.42
C GLN A 187 -1.45 4.36 -12.25
N ALA A 188 -0.97 5.48 -12.79
CA ALA A 188 -1.76 6.33 -13.70
C ALA A 188 -2.16 5.56 -14.97
N ASP A 189 -1.25 4.76 -15.53
CA ASP A 189 -1.55 3.89 -16.68
C ASP A 189 -2.54 2.77 -16.31
N LEU A 190 -2.39 2.18 -15.12
CA LEU A 190 -3.33 1.17 -14.63
C LEU A 190 -4.77 1.73 -14.53
N VAL A 191 -4.92 2.95 -14.05
CA VAL A 191 -6.23 3.60 -13.87
C VAL A 191 -6.82 4.07 -15.21
N SER A 192 -6.01 4.64 -16.09
CA SER A 192 -6.49 5.29 -17.32
C SER A 192 -6.60 4.35 -18.52
N SER A 193 -5.78 3.29 -18.56
CA SER A 193 -5.66 2.40 -19.72
C SER A 193 -5.72 0.91 -19.36
N SER A 194 -6.06 0.58 -18.11
CA SER A 194 -5.99 -0.80 -17.59
C SER A 194 -4.59 -1.40 -17.66
N GLY A 195 -3.54 -0.57 -17.67
CA GLY A 195 -2.13 -0.99 -17.70
C GLY A 195 -1.65 -1.42 -19.08
N ALA A 196 -2.30 -0.95 -20.15
CA ALA A 196 -2.03 -1.35 -21.53
C ALA A 196 -0.62 -0.99 -22.04
N ASN A 197 0.09 -0.09 -21.34
CA ASN A 197 1.39 0.44 -21.75
C ASN A 197 2.52 0.04 -20.80
N ARG A 198 2.24 -0.86 -19.86
CA ARG A 198 3.16 -1.24 -18.79
C ARG A 198 4.54 -1.68 -19.31
N ASN A 199 4.62 -2.39 -20.42
CA ASN A 199 5.89 -2.84 -20.97
C ASN A 199 6.75 -1.63 -21.38
N GLU A 200 6.16 -0.69 -22.10
CA GLU A 200 6.81 0.53 -22.56
C GLU A 200 7.30 1.39 -21.38
N LEU A 201 6.50 1.48 -20.31
CA LEU A 201 6.85 2.19 -19.09
C LEU A 201 8.03 1.51 -18.36
N TRP A 202 7.92 0.22 -18.04
CA TRP A 202 8.98 -0.49 -17.33
C TRP A 202 10.28 -0.57 -18.13
N THR A 203 10.20 -0.68 -19.47
CA THR A 203 11.41 -0.64 -20.31
C THR A 203 12.16 0.67 -20.14
N ALA A 204 11.47 1.81 -20.07
CA ALA A 204 12.11 3.11 -19.88
C ALA A 204 12.75 3.25 -18.49
N PHE A 205 12.02 2.90 -17.43
CA PHE A 205 12.52 2.99 -16.05
C PHE A 205 13.66 2.01 -15.78
N ALA A 206 13.51 0.74 -16.17
CA ALA A 206 14.54 -0.28 -15.99
C ALA A 206 15.82 0.08 -16.76
N LYS A 207 15.71 0.63 -17.98
CA LYS A 207 16.87 1.10 -18.77
C LYS A 207 17.72 2.14 -18.02
N ARG A 208 17.11 2.94 -17.14
CA ARG A 208 17.77 3.99 -16.35
C ARG A 208 18.05 3.56 -14.91
N GLY A 209 18.04 2.26 -14.61
CA GLY A 209 18.37 1.74 -13.28
C GLY A 209 17.22 1.80 -12.26
N MET A 210 16.01 2.13 -12.69
CA MET A 210 14.79 2.20 -11.86
C MET A 210 13.87 0.98 -12.07
N GLY A 211 14.45 -0.20 -12.26
CA GLY A 211 13.74 -1.49 -12.41
C GLY A 211 12.99 -1.94 -11.16
N ALA A 212 12.24 -3.04 -11.28
CA ALA A 212 11.28 -3.49 -10.27
C ALA A 212 11.88 -3.71 -8.87
N SER A 213 13.10 -4.24 -8.78
CA SER A 213 13.81 -4.46 -7.52
C SER A 213 14.71 -3.31 -7.09
N ALA A 214 14.69 -2.16 -7.77
CA ALA A 214 15.45 -0.98 -7.38
C ALA A 214 14.96 -0.48 -6.01
N SER A 215 15.87 0.10 -5.22
CA SER A 215 15.52 0.67 -3.91
C SER A 215 16.03 2.10 -3.76
N SER A 216 15.24 2.92 -3.09
CA SER A 216 15.54 4.33 -2.84
C SER A 216 15.53 4.61 -1.33
N PRO A 217 16.44 5.45 -0.82
CA PRO A 217 16.30 6.01 0.52
C PRO A 217 15.11 6.98 0.59
N ALA A 218 14.90 7.57 1.77
CA ALA A 218 13.93 8.64 1.97
C ALA A 218 14.22 9.85 1.07
N SER A 219 13.18 10.59 0.67
CA SER A 219 13.27 11.70 -0.30
C SER A 219 14.24 12.83 0.10
N SER A 220 14.63 12.90 1.38
CA SER A 220 15.57 13.89 1.92
C SER A 220 17.04 13.63 1.56
N THR A 221 17.39 12.44 1.06
CA THR A 221 18.76 12.05 0.74
C THR A 221 18.80 11.18 -0.51
N THR A 222 19.95 11.16 -1.20
CA THR A 222 20.21 10.22 -2.32
C THR A 222 21.16 9.09 -1.94
N THR A 223 21.79 9.17 -0.77
CA THR A 223 22.77 8.18 -0.33
C THR A 223 22.13 6.83 -0.05
N GLY A 224 22.67 5.78 -0.68
CA GLY A 224 22.26 4.40 -0.45
C GLY A 224 21.15 3.89 -1.37
N LEU A 225 20.90 4.58 -2.48
CA LEU A 225 20.09 4.03 -3.56
C LEU A 225 20.72 2.74 -4.11
N VAL A 226 19.90 1.85 -4.67
CA VAL A 226 20.33 0.62 -5.36
C VAL A 226 19.60 0.54 -6.70
N GLU A 227 20.36 0.45 -7.78
CA GLU A 227 19.79 0.27 -9.13
C GLU A 227 19.28 -1.14 -9.35
N ALA A 228 18.24 -1.25 -10.16
CA ALA A 228 17.85 -2.52 -10.77
C ALA A 228 17.40 -2.30 -12.21
N TYR A 229 17.40 -3.38 -12.99
CA TYR A 229 17.13 -3.36 -14.44
C TYR A 229 16.09 -4.42 -14.83
N ASP A 230 15.40 -4.99 -13.84
CA ASP A 230 14.38 -6.03 -13.98
C ASP A 230 12.96 -5.44 -14.15
N PHE A 231 12.05 -6.28 -14.66
CA PHE A 231 10.63 -5.97 -14.83
C PHE A 231 9.82 -6.71 -13.76
N PRO A 232 8.67 -6.19 -13.30
CA PRO A 232 7.82 -6.94 -12.39
C PRO A 232 7.05 -8.00 -13.14
N ASP A 233 7.07 -9.23 -12.63
CA ASP A 233 6.39 -10.38 -13.21
C ASP A 233 4.93 -10.48 -12.73
N TYR A 234 4.08 -11.04 -13.58
CA TYR A 234 2.68 -11.32 -13.29
C TYR A 234 2.43 -12.78 -12.92
N LEU A 235 3.41 -13.65 -13.16
CA LEU A 235 3.37 -15.01 -12.66
C LEU A 235 3.66 -14.98 -11.17
N ASN A 236 2.67 -15.33 -10.36
CA ASN A 236 2.85 -15.58 -8.94
C ASN A 236 2.81 -17.08 -8.69
N VAL A 237 3.69 -17.61 -7.84
CA VAL A 237 3.75 -19.04 -7.50
C VAL A 237 3.63 -19.21 -6.00
N THR A 238 2.59 -19.91 -5.55
CA THR A 238 2.36 -20.19 -4.13
C THR A 238 2.30 -21.70 -3.89
N PRO A 239 2.72 -22.23 -2.74
CA PRO A 239 3.38 -21.51 -1.63
C PRO A 239 4.81 -21.05 -1.99
N LEU A 240 5.37 -20.18 -1.13
CA LEU A 240 6.76 -19.71 -1.25
C LEU A 240 7.78 -20.78 -0.84
N THR A 241 7.38 -21.71 0.02
CA THR A 241 8.23 -22.82 0.49
C THR A 241 8.35 -23.90 -0.58
N GLY A 242 9.51 -24.55 -0.64
CA GLY A 242 9.76 -25.71 -1.47
C GLY A 242 9.12 -27.00 -0.96
N LEU A 243 9.25 -28.08 -1.72
CA LEU A 243 8.92 -29.43 -1.27
C LEU A 243 10.10 -29.98 -0.44
N ALA A 244 9.91 -30.23 0.84
CA ALA A 244 10.93 -30.88 1.68
C ALA A 244 10.35 -32.17 2.26
N ALA A 245 10.95 -33.30 1.92
CA ALA A 245 10.51 -34.61 2.38
C ALA A 245 11.65 -35.42 2.96
N ALA A 246 11.28 -36.35 3.84
CA ALA A 246 12.19 -37.36 4.37
C ALA A 246 11.52 -38.73 4.34
N GLY A 247 12.33 -39.77 4.34
CA GLY A 247 11.88 -41.16 4.45
C GLY A 247 13.05 -42.11 4.30
N THR A 248 12.82 -43.38 4.65
CA THR A 248 13.86 -44.40 4.57
C THR A 248 14.19 -44.76 3.11
N VAL A 249 15.36 -45.36 2.88
CA VAL A 249 15.72 -45.96 1.59
C VAL A 249 14.59 -46.85 1.06
N GLY A 250 14.25 -46.72 -0.22
CA GLY A 250 13.08 -47.38 -0.84
C GLY A 250 11.75 -46.64 -0.71
N GLY A 251 11.68 -45.57 0.09
CA GLY A 251 10.44 -44.84 0.38
C GLY A 251 9.50 -45.58 1.35
N PRO A 252 8.29 -45.06 1.59
CA PRO A 252 7.74 -43.82 1.04
C PRO A 252 8.37 -42.56 1.66
N PHE A 253 8.43 -41.48 0.89
CA PHE A 253 8.90 -40.18 1.34
C PHE A 253 7.71 -39.30 1.73
N THR A 254 7.80 -38.63 2.88
CA THR A 254 6.72 -37.79 3.40
C THR A 254 7.18 -36.34 3.54
N PRO A 255 6.45 -35.37 2.96
CA PRO A 255 5.34 -35.53 2.01
C PRO A 255 5.81 -36.03 0.63
N ALA A 256 4.97 -36.84 -0.05
CA ALA A 256 5.31 -37.39 -1.38
C ALA A 256 5.27 -36.35 -2.51
N SER A 257 4.55 -35.24 -2.30
CA SER A 257 4.38 -34.16 -3.27
C SER A 257 4.02 -32.84 -2.62
N GLN A 258 4.17 -31.75 -3.37
CA GLN A 258 3.69 -30.41 -3.06
C GLN A 258 2.94 -29.86 -4.26
N THR A 259 1.76 -29.27 -4.03
CA THR A 259 1.04 -28.54 -5.07
C THR A 259 1.47 -27.08 -5.05
N PHE A 260 1.85 -26.56 -6.22
CA PHE A 260 2.09 -25.14 -6.44
C PHE A 260 0.97 -24.54 -7.29
N THR A 261 0.38 -23.45 -6.84
CA THR A 261 -0.59 -22.65 -7.61
C THR A 261 0.15 -21.53 -8.31
N LEU A 262 0.04 -21.53 -9.65
CA LEU A 262 0.52 -20.49 -10.53
C LEU A 262 -0.66 -19.56 -10.82
N THR A 263 -0.52 -18.27 -10.51
CA THR A 263 -1.56 -17.26 -10.74
C THR A 263 -1.03 -16.19 -11.64
N ASN A 264 -1.80 -15.81 -12.67
CA ASN A 264 -1.55 -14.63 -13.46
C ASN A 264 -2.24 -13.44 -12.81
N THR A 265 -1.47 -12.54 -12.21
CA THR A 265 -1.98 -11.30 -11.60
C THR A 265 -2.16 -10.17 -12.62
N GLY A 266 -1.87 -10.42 -13.90
CA GLY A 266 -1.99 -9.46 -14.99
C GLY A 266 -3.34 -9.47 -15.69
N ALA A 267 -3.59 -8.39 -16.45
CA ALA A 267 -4.82 -8.17 -17.20
C ALA A 267 -4.82 -8.82 -18.61
N SER A 268 -3.78 -9.59 -18.97
CA SER A 268 -3.65 -10.27 -20.26
C SER A 268 -3.22 -11.72 -20.09
N PRO A 269 -3.56 -12.64 -21.02
CA PRO A 269 -3.10 -14.01 -20.96
C PRO A 269 -1.58 -14.15 -20.94
N LEU A 270 -1.07 -15.11 -20.17
CA LEU A 270 0.34 -15.33 -19.90
C LEU A 270 0.70 -16.79 -20.19
N ASN A 271 1.73 -17.01 -21.02
CA ASN A 271 2.27 -18.34 -21.27
C ASN A 271 3.40 -18.64 -20.28
N TRP A 272 3.42 -19.85 -19.74
CA TRP A 272 4.41 -20.26 -18.74
C TRP A 272 4.98 -21.66 -19.02
N THR A 273 6.16 -21.94 -18.46
CA THR A 273 6.79 -23.27 -18.44
C THR A 273 7.24 -23.64 -17.03
N ALA A 274 7.33 -24.93 -16.74
CA ALA A 274 7.92 -25.48 -15.52
C ALA A 274 9.01 -26.50 -15.88
N SER A 275 10.17 -26.40 -15.24
CA SER A 275 11.32 -27.27 -15.46
C SER A 275 11.94 -27.77 -14.15
N LYS A 276 12.67 -28.89 -14.23
CA LYS A 276 13.38 -29.54 -13.11
C LYS A 276 14.79 -29.93 -13.55
N THR A 277 15.71 -30.13 -12.60
CA THR A 277 17.09 -30.54 -12.90
C THR A 277 17.37 -32.01 -12.61
N GLN A 278 16.57 -32.66 -11.78
CA GLN A 278 16.81 -34.04 -11.34
C GLN A 278 15.80 -35.05 -11.92
N PRO A 279 16.24 -36.28 -12.23
CA PRO A 279 15.39 -37.33 -12.80
C PRO A 279 14.46 -37.99 -11.76
N TRP A 280 14.71 -37.79 -10.46
CA TRP A 280 13.90 -38.32 -9.36
C TRP A 280 12.71 -37.44 -8.96
N THR A 281 12.63 -36.22 -9.51
CA THR A 281 11.47 -35.32 -9.38
C THR A 281 10.52 -35.49 -10.56
N ALA A 282 9.22 -35.30 -10.38
CA ALA A 282 8.20 -35.25 -11.42
C ALA A 282 7.35 -33.98 -11.34
N LEU A 283 6.87 -33.53 -12.49
CA LEU A 283 5.97 -32.38 -12.64
C LEU A 283 4.69 -32.88 -13.32
N SER A 284 3.54 -32.48 -12.79
CA SER A 284 2.23 -32.78 -13.42
C SER A 284 2.01 -32.05 -14.74
N ALA A 285 2.63 -30.87 -14.92
CA ALA A 285 2.61 -30.10 -16.16
C ALA A 285 3.94 -29.36 -16.35
N ALA A 286 4.40 -29.28 -17.60
CA ALA A 286 5.65 -28.59 -17.97
C ALA A 286 5.41 -27.23 -18.66
N SER A 287 4.17 -26.92 -19.03
CA SER A 287 3.80 -25.65 -19.67
C SER A 287 2.29 -25.42 -19.67
N GLY A 288 1.87 -24.17 -19.86
CA GLY A 288 0.48 -23.81 -20.11
C GLY A 288 0.26 -22.33 -20.41
N THR A 289 -1.01 -21.95 -20.52
CA THR A 289 -1.45 -20.56 -20.68
C THR A 289 -2.44 -20.22 -19.55
N LEU A 290 -2.22 -19.11 -18.88
CA LEU A 290 -3.13 -18.56 -17.86
C LEU A 290 -3.87 -17.38 -18.45
N ALA A 291 -5.20 -17.38 -18.39
CA ALA A 291 -6.00 -16.20 -18.70
C ALA A 291 -5.69 -15.05 -17.70
N ALA A 292 -6.15 -13.84 -18.00
CA ALA A 292 -6.05 -12.71 -17.06
C ALA A 292 -6.76 -13.05 -15.73
N GLY A 293 -6.07 -12.85 -14.60
CA GLY A 293 -6.57 -13.27 -13.28
C GLY A 293 -6.69 -14.79 -13.07
N GLY A 294 -6.39 -15.60 -14.09
CA GLY A 294 -6.51 -17.05 -14.05
C GLY A 294 -5.42 -17.70 -13.21
N ASN A 295 -5.68 -18.91 -12.75
CA ASN A 295 -4.71 -19.74 -12.04
C ASN A 295 -4.74 -21.18 -12.53
N THR A 296 -3.66 -21.90 -12.26
CA THR A 296 -3.54 -23.34 -12.49
C THR A 296 -2.63 -23.95 -11.43
N THR A 297 -2.63 -25.27 -11.31
CA THR A 297 -1.78 -25.97 -10.35
C THR A 297 -0.75 -26.83 -11.06
N VAL A 298 0.46 -26.85 -10.48
CA VAL A 298 1.53 -27.78 -10.83
C VAL A 298 1.92 -28.54 -9.57
N VAL A 299 1.57 -29.81 -9.52
CA VAL A 299 2.07 -30.76 -8.52
C VAL A 299 3.51 -31.14 -8.85
N VAL A 300 4.41 -30.93 -7.88
CA VAL A 300 5.79 -31.43 -7.86
C VAL A 300 5.82 -32.64 -6.93
N SER A 301 6.38 -33.76 -7.40
CA SER A 301 6.39 -35.03 -6.64
C SER A 301 7.71 -35.78 -6.79
N PHE A 302 7.98 -36.73 -5.89
CA PHE A 302 9.06 -37.70 -6.06
C PHE A 302 8.56 -38.91 -6.83
N ASN A 303 9.24 -39.29 -7.90
CA ASN A 303 8.88 -40.46 -8.72
C ASN A 303 9.62 -41.72 -8.26
N SER A 304 9.41 -42.85 -8.95
CA SER A 304 10.02 -44.14 -8.60
C SER A 304 11.56 -44.14 -8.57
N ASN A 305 12.23 -43.22 -9.27
CA ASN A 305 13.69 -43.12 -9.22
C ASN A 305 14.18 -42.63 -7.84
N ALA A 306 13.35 -41.89 -7.10
CA ALA A 306 13.70 -41.45 -5.74
C ALA A 306 13.89 -42.64 -4.79
N ASN A 307 13.15 -43.74 -4.99
CA ASN A 307 13.24 -44.95 -4.16
C ASN A 307 14.59 -45.67 -4.32
N GLY A 308 15.29 -45.45 -5.44
CA GLY A 308 16.62 -46.02 -5.71
C GLY A 308 17.78 -45.19 -5.18
N LEU A 309 17.53 -44.04 -4.54
CA LEU A 309 18.57 -43.19 -3.98
C LEU A 309 19.17 -43.83 -2.70
N PRO A 310 20.51 -43.92 -2.58
CA PRO A 310 21.17 -44.31 -1.34
C PRO A 310 20.86 -43.35 -0.18
N PRO A 311 21.10 -43.74 1.08
CA PRO A 311 20.98 -42.83 2.21
C PRO A 311 21.81 -41.54 2.02
N GLY A 312 21.21 -40.39 2.28
CA GLY A 312 21.82 -39.08 2.07
C GLY A 312 20.81 -37.95 1.83
N SER A 313 21.33 -36.74 1.62
CA SER A 313 20.52 -35.55 1.32
C SER A 313 20.65 -35.17 -0.15
N TYR A 314 19.50 -34.98 -0.81
CA TYR A 314 19.39 -34.68 -2.23
C TYR A 314 18.58 -33.40 -2.45
N THR A 315 18.93 -32.65 -3.48
CA THR A 315 18.24 -31.40 -3.84
C THR A 315 18.01 -31.32 -5.34
N ASP A 316 16.86 -30.74 -5.71
CA ASP A 316 16.48 -30.35 -7.05
C ASP A 316 15.97 -28.90 -7.02
N ASN A 317 16.09 -28.21 -8.15
CA ASN A 317 15.56 -26.87 -8.35
C ASN A 317 14.45 -26.91 -9.41
N VAL A 318 13.22 -26.62 -8.99
CA VAL A 318 12.06 -26.53 -9.87
C VAL A 318 11.86 -25.06 -10.24
N SER A 319 11.86 -24.75 -11.53
CA SER A 319 11.75 -23.39 -12.05
C SER A 319 10.45 -23.21 -12.82
N PHE A 320 9.69 -22.18 -12.49
CA PHE A 320 8.51 -21.72 -13.19
C PHE A 320 8.84 -20.43 -13.93
N THR A 321 8.65 -20.40 -15.24
CA THR A 321 9.07 -19.30 -16.10
C THR A 321 7.86 -18.69 -16.79
N ASN A 322 7.70 -17.38 -16.68
CA ASN A 322 6.81 -16.63 -17.57
C ASN A 322 7.53 -16.40 -18.91
N LEU A 323 6.99 -16.94 -20.00
CA LEU A 323 7.60 -16.82 -21.32
C LEU A 323 7.50 -15.42 -21.92
N ALA A 324 6.56 -14.59 -21.45
CA ALA A 324 6.39 -13.22 -21.93
C ALA A 324 7.42 -12.26 -21.30
N SER A 325 7.65 -12.37 -19.99
CA SER A 325 8.61 -11.51 -19.26
C SER A 325 10.02 -12.11 -19.18
N GLY A 326 10.17 -13.42 -19.36
CA GLY A 326 11.41 -14.16 -19.14
C GLY A 326 11.75 -14.38 -17.65
N ALA A 327 10.90 -13.94 -16.73
CA ALA A 327 11.14 -14.09 -15.30
C ALA A 327 11.01 -15.55 -14.86
N VAL A 328 11.91 -15.96 -13.95
CA VAL A 328 12.03 -17.33 -13.46
C VAL A 328 11.86 -17.35 -11.95
N ILE A 329 10.83 -18.05 -11.48
CA ILE A 329 10.51 -18.26 -10.07
C ILE A 329 10.91 -19.68 -9.71
N SER A 330 11.87 -19.84 -8.81
CA SER A 330 12.37 -21.17 -8.41
C SER A 330 11.85 -21.61 -7.05
N ARG A 331 11.65 -22.92 -6.88
CA ARG A 331 11.29 -23.61 -5.64
C ARG A 331 12.20 -24.82 -5.47
N SER A 332 12.76 -25.00 -4.27
CA SER A 332 13.56 -26.17 -3.96
C SER A 332 12.67 -27.41 -3.81
N ALA A 333 13.18 -28.56 -4.25
CA ALA A 333 12.70 -29.87 -3.81
C ALA A 333 13.86 -30.59 -3.11
N SER A 334 13.77 -30.78 -1.80
CA SER A 334 14.78 -31.45 -1.00
C SER A 334 14.27 -32.78 -0.48
N LEU A 335 15.10 -33.81 -0.58
CA LEU A 335 14.81 -35.15 -0.12
C LEU A 335 15.92 -35.65 0.81
N THR A 336 15.57 -36.01 2.03
CA THR A 336 16.45 -36.74 2.94
C THR A 336 16.09 -38.21 2.91
N VAL A 337 17.03 -39.05 2.48
CA VAL A 337 16.88 -40.50 2.48
C VAL A 337 17.60 -41.05 3.70
N ASP A 338 16.84 -41.53 4.66
CA ASP A 338 17.38 -42.13 5.89
C ASP A 338 17.76 -43.60 5.64
N PRO A 339 18.85 -44.10 6.26
CA PRO A 339 19.11 -45.53 6.24
C PRO A 339 18.04 -46.28 7.05
N TYR A 340 17.75 -47.53 6.66
CA TYR A 340 16.76 -48.34 7.37
C TYR A 340 17.43 -49.09 8.53
N THR A 341 16.81 -49.08 9.72
CA THR A 341 17.31 -49.79 10.91
C THR A 341 16.40 -50.95 11.28
N ILE A 342 16.96 -52.15 11.34
CA ILE A 342 16.28 -53.35 11.87
C ILE A 342 16.58 -53.42 13.36
N VAL A 343 15.56 -53.35 14.21
CA VAL A 343 15.73 -53.62 15.65
C VAL A 343 16.01 -55.11 15.85
N VAL A 344 17.20 -55.42 16.35
CA VAL A 344 17.65 -56.78 16.65
C VAL A 344 17.21 -57.18 18.05
N PHE A 345 17.31 -56.24 18.98
CA PHE A 345 16.91 -56.43 20.38
C PHE A 345 16.45 -55.09 20.97
N ASN A 346 15.42 -55.14 21.81
CA ASN A 346 14.87 -53.99 22.51
C ASN A 346 14.57 -54.37 23.96
N GLU A 347 15.20 -53.69 24.90
CA GLU A 347 14.97 -53.83 26.34
C GLU A 347 14.55 -52.45 26.90
N PRO A 348 13.24 -52.20 26.99
CA PRO A 348 12.68 -51.01 27.64
C PRO A 348 12.52 -51.21 29.16
N PHE A 349 13.03 -52.32 29.73
CA PHE A 349 12.84 -52.71 31.12
C PHE A 349 11.36 -52.70 31.55
N ALA A 350 10.49 -53.33 30.76
CA ALA A 350 9.04 -53.37 31.02
C ALA A 350 8.66 -54.15 32.30
N ALA A 351 9.59 -54.90 32.91
CA ALA A 351 9.37 -55.67 34.13
C ALA A 351 10.58 -55.58 35.08
N ALA A 352 10.35 -55.80 36.38
CA ALA A 352 11.37 -55.78 37.43
C ALA A 352 12.44 -56.89 37.32
N THR A 353 12.27 -57.83 36.39
CA THR A 353 13.26 -58.89 36.11
C THR A 353 13.53 -58.89 34.61
N PRO A 354 14.79 -58.64 34.19
CA PRO A 354 15.13 -58.60 32.78
C PRO A 354 15.11 -60.01 32.16
N GLY A 355 15.05 -60.08 30.82
CA GLY A 355 14.93 -61.35 30.10
C GLY A 355 16.15 -62.29 30.28
N SER A 356 16.00 -63.56 29.85
CA SER A 356 17.03 -64.61 29.98
C SER A 356 18.36 -64.32 29.28
N ASN A 357 18.43 -63.28 28.45
CA ASN A 357 19.64 -62.86 27.75
C ASN A 357 20.61 -62.07 28.66
N TRP A 358 20.18 -61.70 29.87
CA TRP A 358 20.96 -60.92 30.83
C TRP A 358 21.66 -61.78 31.87
N THR A 359 22.87 -61.38 32.26
CA THR A 359 23.62 -61.95 33.38
C THR A 359 24.27 -60.82 34.18
N PHE A 360 24.09 -60.85 35.49
CA PHE A 360 24.69 -59.88 36.42
C PHE A 360 25.89 -60.50 37.13
N THR A 361 27.04 -59.85 37.05
CA THR A 361 28.30 -60.26 37.69
C THR A 361 28.97 -59.07 38.37
N GLY A 362 30.12 -59.31 39.00
CA GLY A 362 30.89 -58.26 39.63
C GLY A 362 31.93 -58.76 40.60
N THR A 363 32.43 -57.84 41.43
CA THR A 363 33.29 -58.15 42.59
C THR A 363 32.56 -57.80 43.88
N ASN A 364 32.94 -58.46 44.98
CA ASN A 364 32.29 -58.28 46.29
C ASN A 364 30.76 -58.51 46.22
N THR A 365 29.96 -57.59 46.74
CA THR A 365 28.49 -57.71 46.82
C THR A 365 27.75 -57.24 45.58
N TYR A 366 28.43 -56.67 44.57
CA TYR A 366 27.95 -56.10 43.29
C TYR A 366 26.45 -55.75 43.19
N ARG A 367 26.16 -54.49 42.92
CA ARG A 367 24.93 -53.81 43.34
C ARG A 367 24.10 -53.38 42.14
N THR A 368 23.83 -54.31 41.22
CA THR A 368 23.02 -54.07 40.03
C THR A 368 21.59 -54.54 40.24
N GLN A 369 20.60 -53.67 39.97
CA GLN A 369 19.17 -54.01 40.08
C GLN A 369 18.35 -53.36 38.98
N VAL A 370 17.22 -53.97 38.62
CA VAL A 370 16.16 -53.33 37.82
C VAL A 370 15.08 -52.81 38.79
N THR A 371 14.79 -51.51 38.75
CA THR A 371 13.95 -50.86 39.77
C THR A 371 13.08 -49.75 39.19
N SER A 372 11.98 -49.43 39.87
CA SER A 372 11.13 -48.27 39.57
C SER A 372 11.53 -47.01 40.35
N ALA A 373 12.52 -47.13 41.24
CA ALA A 373 13.09 -46.00 41.97
C ALA A 373 13.94 -45.11 41.05
N ASN A 374 14.48 -43.99 41.56
CA ASN A 374 15.49 -43.16 40.88
C ASN A 374 15.08 -42.58 39.50
N THR A 375 13.77 -42.53 39.22
CA THR A 375 13.11 -41.94 38.04
C THR A 375 13.62 -42.54 36.72
N PRO A 376 13.00 -43.64 36.23
CA PRO A 376 13.24 -44.19 34.88
C PRO A 376 13.08 -43.15 33.77
N HIS A 377 13.77 -43.37 32.63
CA HIS A 377 13.68 -42.48 31.48
C HIS A 377 12.30 -42.62 30.82
N ALA A 378 11.88 -43.85 30.60
CA ALA A 378 10.57 -44.20 30.09
C ALA A 378 10.04 -45.45 30.80
N GLY A 379 8.72 -45.70 30.72
CA GLY A 379 8.14 -46.88 31.33
C GLY A 379 8.19 -46.89 32.87
N THR A 380 8.24 -48.10 33.46
CA THR A 380 8.08 -48.31 34.91
C THR A 380 9.39 -48.69 35.61
N TYR A 381 10.34 -49.31 34.91
CA TYR A 381 11.61 -49.74 35.50
C TYR A 381 12.78 -49.31 34.62
N HIS A 382 13.97 -49.23 35.23
CA HIS A 382 15.24 -49.05 34.55
C HIS A 382 16.33 -49.88 35.25
N LEU A 383 17.50 -50.01 34.64
CA LEU A 383 18.67 -50.62 35.26
C LEU A 383 19.42 -49.58 36.10
N THR A 384 19.66 -49.89 37.37
CA THR A 384 20.52 -49.07 38.24
C THR A 384 21.69 -49.88 38.74
N MET A 385 22.86 -49.28 38.66
CA MET A 385 24.09 -49.78 39.26
C MET A 385 24.39 -48.91 40.49
N ASP A 386 24.78 -49.60 41.55
CA ASP A 386 24.97 -49.10 42.91
C ASP A 386 23.75 -49.06 43.85
N SER A 387 23.04 -50.18 44.02
CA SER A 387 21.85 -50.28 44.87
C SER A 387 22.06 -50.56 46.38
N SER A 388 23.29 -50.57 46.93
CA SER A 388 23.56 -51.00 48.32
C SER A 388 24.67 -50.19 49.02
N VAL A 389 24.61 -50.06 50.35
CA VAL A 389 25.33 -49.06 51.16
C VAL A 389 26.54 -49.59 51.97
N ASP A 390 27.32 -50.55 51.47
CA ASP A 390 28.41 -51.17 52.25
C ASP A 390 29.76 -50.43 52.22
N GLY A 391 29.86 -49.32 51.47
CA GLY A 391 31.04 -48.45 51.45
C GLY A 391 32.27 -49.07 50.76
N SER A 392 32.13 -50.24 50.15
CA SER A 392 33.24 -51.00 49.57
C SER A 392 33.25 -50.91 48.05
N TYR A 393 34.40 -50.56 47.48
CA TYR A 393 34.57 -50.56 46.03
C TYR A 393 34.20 -51.92 45.43
N SER A 394 33.23 -51.92 44.54
CA SER A 394 32.64 -53.09 43.92
C SER A 394 32.46 -52.82 42.43
N ARG A 395 32.80 -53.81 41.61
CA ARG A 395 32.53 -53.76 40.18
C ARG A 395 31.13 -54.31 39.94
N ASN A 396 30.30 -53.54 39.24
CA ASN A 396 28.93 -53.87 38.85
C ASN A 396 28.92 -54.16 37.36
N GLU A 397 28.49 -55.36 36.94
CA GLU A 397 28.49 -55.77 35.54
C GLU A 397 27.12 -56.31 35.13
N ALA A 398 26.44 -55.62 34.21
CA ALA A 398 25.25 -56.13 33.53
C ALA A 398 25.62 -56.55 32.11
N THR A 399 25.59 -57.85 31.83
CA THR A 399 25.98 -58.41 30.53
C THR A 399 24.77 -58.93 29.77
N LEU A 400 24.52 -58.38 28.59
CA LEU A 400 23.55 -58.84 27.60
C LEU A 400 24.23 -59.75 26.57
N THR A 401 23.68 -60.92 26.28
CA THR A 401 24.18 -61.85 25.24
C THR A 401 23.17 -61.96 24.11
N LEU A 402 23.60 -61.74 22.87
CA LEU A 402 22.77 -61.81 21.66
C LEU A 402 23.42 -62.65 20.57
N ASP A 403 22.58 -63.27 19.74
CA ASP A 403 23.00 -63.82 18.46
C ASP A 403 22.98 -62.72 17.39
N LEU A 404 24.17 -62.31 16.96
CA LEU A 404 24.36 -61.33 15.88
C LEU A 404 24.97 -61.97 14.63
N SER A 405 24.98 -63.30 14.51
CA SER A 405 25.55 -64.00 13.36
C SER A 405 24.90 -63.56 12.05
N GLY A 406 25.72 -63.24 11.05
CA GLY A 406 25.28 -62.83 9.72
C GLY A 406 24.88 -61.36 9.57
N ARG A 407 24.87 -60.58 10.65
CA ARG A 407 24.56 -59.13 10.65
C ARG A 407 25.78 -58.26 10.38
N GLN A 408 25.57 -57.02 9.94
CA GLN A 408 26.61 -56.01 9.68
C GLN A 408 26.11 -54.62 10.09
N HIS A 409 26.97 -53.62 10.33
CA HIS A 409 26.53 -52.26 10.70
C HIS A 409 25.64 -52.22 11.95
N VAL A 410 26.05 -52.94 13.00
CA VAL A 410 25.30 -53.02 14.25
C VAL A 410 25.57 -51.78 15.09
N GLN A 411 24.49 -51.18 15.58
CA GLN A 411 24.50 -50.03 16.46
C GLN A 411 23.83 -50.38 17.79
N LEU A 412 24.46 -49.96 18.88
CA LEU A 412 23.87 -49.97 20.22
C LEU A 412 23.37 -48.56 20.55
N SER A 413 22.14 -48.43 21.02
CA SER A 413 21.67 -47.20 21.66
C SER A 413 21.05 -47.47 23.01
N PHE A 414 21.20 -46.53 23.93
CA PHE A 414 20.65 -46.60 25.29
C PHE A 414 20.60 -45.19 25.89
N TRP A 415 19.74 -45.00 26.88
CA TRP A 415 19.72 -43.79 27.67
C TRP A 415 20.46 -44.03 28.98
N ALA A 416 21.29 -43.09 29.41
CA ALA A 416 21.98 -43.20 30.69
C ALA A 416 22.00 -41.87 31.46
N LYS A 417 22.02 -41.98 32.79
CA LYS A 417 22.05 -40.87 33.75
C LYS A 417 22.97 -41.21 34.91
N GLY A 418 23.82 -40.27 35.32
CA GLY A 418 24.67 -40.39 36.50
C GLY A 418 24.06 -39.76 37.74
N PHE A 419 24.56 -40.15 38.90
CA PHE A 419 24.17 -39.63 40.21
C PHE A 419 25.34 -38.90 40.90
N SER A 420 26.24 -38.27 40.14
CA SER A 420 27.53 -37.71 40.61
C SER A 420 28.64 -38.74 40.79
N ASP A 421 28.54 -39.86 40.07
CA ASP A 421 29.53 -40.92 39.94
C ASP A 421 30.93 -40.39 39.59
N GLU A 422 31.98 -40.86 40.26
CA GLU A 422 33.36 -40.55 39.90
C GLU A 422 33.85 -41.42 38.73
N GLY A 423 34.22 -40.78 37.61
CA GLY A 423 34.67 -41.52 36.44
C GLY A 423 35.92 -42.38 36.67
N ASN A 424 35.84 -43.65 36.25
CA ASN A 424 36.91 -44.65 36.34
C ASN A 424 37.22 -45.30 34.98
N GLY A 425 38.48 -45.72 34.81
CA GLY A 425 39.04 -46.21 33.54
C GLY A 425 39.75 -45.12 32.72
N PRO A 426 39.96 -45.32 31.40
CA PRO A 426 39.52 -46.46 30.59
C PRO A 426 40.35 -47.74 30.82
N PRO A 427 39.79 -48.93 30.50
CA PRO A 427 40.54 -50.19 30.47
C PRO A 427 41.53 -50.25 29.30
N THR A 428 42.57 -51.06 29.42
CA THR A 428 43.41 -51.44 28.27
C THR A 428 42.66 -52.46 27.41
N ALA A 429 42.50 -52.18 26.11
CA ALA A 429 41.82 -53.10 25.18
C ALA A 429 42.81 -54.05 24.47
N PRO A 430 42.53 -55.36 24.36
CA PRO A 430 41.47 -56.07 25.07
C PRO A 430 41.79 -56.27 26.56
N PHE A 431 40.75 -56.33 27.40
CA PHE A 431 40.86 -56.76 28.81
C PHE A 431 40.24 -58.16 29.02
N PRO A 432 40.76 -58.96 29.99
CA PRO A 432 40.39 -60.36 30.14
C PRO A 432 39.02 -60.57 30.78
N SER A 433 38.52 -61.81 30.69
CA SER A 433 37.23 -62.25 31.26
C SER A 433 37.06 -62.03 32.77
N THR A 434 38.16 -61.87 33.52
CA THR A 434 38.14 -61.50 34.94
C THR A 434 37.64 -60.07 35.21
N GLY A 435 37.36 -59.29 34.15
CA GLY A 435 36.81 -57.93 34.18
C GLY A 435 37.84 -56.84 34.51
N TYR A 436 37.41 -55.57 34.49
CA TYR A 436 38.24 -54.39 34.73
C TYR A 436 37.44 -53.31 35.46
N ASN A 437 38.09 -52.45 36.25
CA ASN A 437 37.41 -51.41 37.02
C ASN A 437 37.29 -50.12 36.18
N PHE A 438 36.11 -49.85 35.61
CA PHE A 438 35.84 -48.68 34.76
C PHE A 438 34.35 -48.36 34.67
N ASP A 439 34.00 -47.15 34.26
CA ASP A 439 32.60 -46.79 33.97
C ASP A 439 32.41 -46.65 32.47
N GLY A 440 31.57 -47.52 31.92
CA GLY A 440 31.41 -47.60 30.48
C GLY A 440 30.67 -48.83 29.99
N VAL A 441 30.64 -48.94 28.67
CA VAL A 441 30.06 -50.05 27.94
C VAL A 441 31.15 -50.73 27.12
N ALA A 442 31.22 -52.05 27.22
CA ALA A 442 32.16 -52.87 26.48
C ALA A 442 31.45 -53.97 25.68
N ILE A 443 32.11 -54.46 24.63
CA ILE A 443 31.66 -55.58 23.82
C ILE A 443 32.63 -56.76 23.89
N SER A 444 32.12 -57.95 23.61
CA SER A 444 32.95 -59.14 23.40
C SER A 444 32.38 -60.00 22.25
N ALA A 445 33.21 -60.24 21.24
CA ALA A 445 32.88 -61.06 20.08
C ALA A 445 33.19 -62.56 20.28
N ASP A 446 33.97 -62.92 21.31
CA ASP A 446 34.45 -64.28 21.57
C ASP A 446 33.77 -64.95 22.78
N GLY A 447 32.57 -64.50 23.11
CA GLY A 447 31.77 -65.06 24.21
C GLY A 447 32.24 -64.63 25.61
N GLY A 448 33.05 -63.59 25.72
CA GLY A 448 33.44 -62.96 26.99
C GLY A 448 34.88 -63.26 27.43
N SER A 449 35.74 -63.78 26.53
CA SER A 449 37.15 -64.05 26.84
C SER A 449 37.99 -62.77 26.73
N ASN A 450 37.73 -61.97 25.69
CA ASN A 450 38.33 -60.65 25.47
C ASN A 450 37.26 -59.58 25.35
N TRP A 451 37.49 -58.44 25.99
CA TRP A 451 36.55 -57.32 26.03
C TRP A 451 37.17 -56.02 25.52
N TYR A 452 36.35 -55.23 24.84
CA TYR A 452 36.73 -53.96 24.23
C TYR A 452 35.75 -52.89 24.65
N GLU A 453 36.23 -51.80 25.22
CA GLU A 453 35.35 -50.67 25.51
C GLU A 453 34.89 -50.00 24.21
N VAL A 454 33.59 -49.65 24.16
CA VAL A 454 32.95 -48.98 23.03
C VAL A 454 32.33 -47.62 23.40
N GLN A 455 32.03 -47.39 24.68
CA GLN A 455 31.49 -46.10 25.15
C GLN A 455 31.86 -45.87 26.61
N GLY A 456 32.68 -44.86 26.88
CA GLY A 456 32.96 -44.43 28.25
C GLY A 456 31.78 -43.69 28.88
N LEU A 457 31.56 -43.88 30.18
CA LEU A 457 30.51 -43.20 30.95
C LEU A 457 31.07 -42.39 32.14
N ARG A 458 32.33 -41.93 32.04
CA ARG A 458 33.06 -41.21 33.10
C ARG A 458 32.53 -39.80 33.40
N ASP A 459 32.01 -39.14 32.38
CA ASP A 459 31.49 -37.77 32.46
C ASP A 459 29.99 -37.77 32.14
N ILE A 460 29.24 -38.60 32.87
CA ILE A 460 27.81 -38.84 32.59
C ILE A 460 26.93 -37.74 33.21
N SER A 461 25.93 -37.30 32.44
CA SER A 461 24.98 -36.25 32.84
C SER A 461 24.07 -36.67 34.00
N GLY A 462 23.75 -35.72 34.89
CA GLY A 462 22.74 -35.89 35.95
C GLY A 462 21.29 -35.97 35.46
N ILE A 463 21.06 -35.79 34.16
CA ILE A 463 19.80 -36.06 33.46
C ILE A 463 20.04 -37.11 32.36
N TYR A 464 19.00 -37.85 31.99
CA TYR A 464 19.09 -38.87 30.95
C TYR A 464 19.56 -38.30 29.61
N THR A 465 20.62 -38.88 29.07
CA THR A 465 21.16 -38.57 27.74
C THR A 465 21.19 -39.84 26.91
N LYS A 466 20.78 -39.74 25.63
CA LYS A 466 20.85 -40.86 24.68
C LYS A 466 22.26 -41.02 24.14
N TYR A 467 22.80 -42.23 24.25
CA TYR A 467 24.03 -42.64 23.60
C TYR A 467 23.70 -43.52 22.41
N VAL A 468 24.43 -43.31 21.30
CA VAL A 468 24.31 -44.07 20.06
C VAL A 468 25.73 -44.46 19.64
N VAL A 469 26.02 -45.76 19.69
CA VAL A 469 27.36 -46.33 19.52
C VAL A 469 27.38 -47.21 18.28
N ASP A 470 28.09 -46.76 17.26
CA ASP A 470 28.42 -47.58 16.08
C ASP A 470 29.56 -48.55 16.45
N LEU A 471 29.31 -49.85 16.29
CA LEU A 471 30.27 -50.88 16.69
C LEU A 471 31.31 -51.15 15.59
N ASP A 472 31.01 -50.84 14.34
CA ASP A 472 31.85 -51.19 13.19
C ASP A 472 33.29 -50.65 13.26
N PRO A 473 33.55 -49.41 13.75
CA PRO A 473 34.91 -48.91 13.95
C PRO A 473 35.73 -49.82 14.88
N VAL A 474 35.14 -50.30 15.97
CA VAL A 474 35.81 -51.19 16.94
C VAL A 474 35.96 -52.60 16.36
N MET A 475 34.92 -53.11 15.69
CA MET A 475 34.99 -54.41 15.02
C MET A 475 36.12 -54.45 13.98
N THR A 476 36.26 -53.38 13.19
CA THR A 476 37.30 -53.25 12.18
C THR A 476 38.69 -53.08 12.80
N ALA A 477 38.84 -52.18 13.79
CA ALA A 477 40.13 -51.88 14.42
C ALA A 477 40.80 -53.11 15.06
N TYR A 478 40.00 -54.05 15.55
CA TYR A 478 40.49 -55.26 16.23
C TYR A 478 40.23 -56.57 15.47
N GLY A 479 39.73 -56.51 14.23
CA GLY A 479 39.49 -57.68 13.39
C GLY A 479 38.46 -58.66 13.95
N LEU A 480 37.40 -58.14 14.59
CA LEU A 480 36.33 -58.92 15.22
C LEU A 480 35.22 -59.25 14.22
N SER A 481 34.33 -60.18 14.57
CA SER A 481 33.15 -60.52 13.76
C SER A 481 31.92 -60.75 14.63
N TYR A 482 30.74 -60.39 14.12
CA TYR A 482 29.48 -60.64 14.81
C TYR A 482 29.15 -62.14 14.80
N GLY A 483 28.83 -62.70 15.97
CA GLY A 483 28.63 -64.13 16.16
C GLY A 483 27.48 -64.46 17.10
N ALA A 484 27.19 -65.76 17.26
CA ALA A 484 26.03 -66.25 18.00
C ALA A 484 26.04 -66.01 19.52
N ASN A 485 27.19 -65.61 20.08
CA ASN A 485 27.39 -65.35 21.50
C ASN A 485 27.98 -63.96 21.75
N PHE A 486 27.58 -62.96 20.96
CA PHE A 486 28.09 -61.60 21.09
C PHE A 486 27.56 -60.97 22.38
N LYS A 487 28.43 -60.30 23.13
CA LYS A 487 28.08 -59.74 24.44
C LYS A 487 28.25 -58.23 24.51
N PHE A 488 27.34 -57.57 25.19
CA PHE A 488 27.41 -56.17 25.63
C PHE A 488 27.49 -56.15 27.15
N ARG A 489 28.44 -55.43 27.73
CA ARG A 489 28.58 -55.27 29.18
C ARG A 489 28.50 -53.80 29.53
N PHE A 490 27.49 -53.46 30.32
CA PHE A 490 27.43 -52.20 31.04
C PHE A 490 28.17 -52.39 32.36
N ASN A 491 29.15 -51.53 32.64
CA ASN A 491 30.06 -51.65 33.76
C ASN A 491 30.09 -50.35 34.56
N GLN A 492 30.12 -50.48 35.88
CA GLN A 492 30.39 -49.39 36.82
C GLN A 492 31.34 -49.90 37.91
N TYR A 493 32.26 -49.08 38.40
CA TYR A 493 33.09 -49.38 39.56
C TYR A 493 32.95 -48.29 40.62
N ASP A 494 32.34 -48.61 41.76
CA ASP A 494 31.93 -47.60 42.73
C ASP A 494 31.89 -48.20 44.15
N ASN A 495 31.78 -47.40 45.20
CA ASN A 495 31.74 -47.80 46.60
C ASN A 495 30.55 -47.26 47.40
N TYR A 496 29.70 -46.38 46.85
CA TYR A 496 28.63 -45.74 47.62
C TYR A 496 27.25 -46.27 47.25
N ALA A 497 26.23 -45.48 46.97
CA ALA A 497 24.89 -45.99 46.67
C ALA A 497 24.17 -44.94 45.86
N ILE A 498 23.26 -45.36 44.98
CA ILE A 498 22.64 -44.51 43.94
C ILE A 498 21.99 -43.21 44.43
N SER A 499 21.66 -43.10 45.72
CA SER A 499 21.23 -41.83 46.33
C SER A 499 22.35 -40.78 46.45
N THR A 500 23.60 -41.19 46.29
CA THR A 500 24.83 -40.44 46.52
C THR A 500 25.64 -40.31 45.22
N ASP A 501 25.81 -41.42 44.50
CA ASP A 501 26.60 -41.64 43.28
C ASP A 501 26.18 -42.98 42.67
N GLY A 502 26.37 -43.15 41.35
CA GLY A 502 25.73 -44.25 40.65
C GLY A 502 25.45 -43.98 39.17
N ILE A 503 25.09 -45.03 38.44
CA ILE A 503 24.66 -44.95 37.04
C ILE A 503 23.32 -45.66 36.86
N ALA A 504 22.40 -45.02 36.14
CA ALA A 504 21.18 -45.63 35.62
C ALA A 504 21.22 -45.72 34.10
N ILE A 505 20.71 -46.83 33.55
CA ILE A 505 20.62 -47.14 32.12
C ILE A 505 19.19 -47.57 31.79
N ASP A 506 18.68 -47.14 30.65
CA ASP A 506 17.31 -47.42 30.21
C ASP A 506 17.20 -47.50 28.68
N ASP A 507 16.07 -48.01 28.17
CA ASP A 507 15.71 -48.06 26.75
C ASP A 507 16.84 -48.54 25.82
N ILE A 508 17.34 -49.75 26.08
CA ILE A 508 18.46 -50.35 25.35
C ILE A 508 17.95 -50.95 24.05
N VAL A 509 18.49 -50.46 22.92
CA VAL A 509 18.17 -50.95 21.58
C VAL A 509 19.46 -51.37 20.88
N VAL A 510 19.53 -52.62 20.44
CA VAL A 510 20.52 -53.08 19.48
C VAL A 510 19.84 -53.14 18.12
N SER A 511 20.40 -52.44 17.14
CA SER A 511 19.83 -52.36 15.79
C SER A 511 20.90 -52.62 14.73
N GLU A 512 20.47 -53.03 13.55
CA GLU A 512 21.29 -53.23 12.37
C GLU A 512 20.90 -52.17 11.34
N THR A 513 21.86 -51.36 10.90
CA THR A 513 21.61 -50.41 9.82
C THR A 513 21.76 -51.15 8.50
N VAL A 514 20.65 -51.39 7.79
CA VAL A 514 20.68 -52.11 6.51
C VAL A 514 20.54 -51.15 5.35
N ASN A 515 21.43 -51.31 4.37
CA ASN A 515 21.39 -50.62 3.09
C ASN A 515 20.93 -51.55 1.96
N ASN A 516 20.61 -52.81 2.28
CA ASN A 516 20.23 -53.81 1.29
C ASN A 516 18.72 -53.82 1.07
N THR A 517 18.29 -53.72 -0.18
CA THR A 517 16.88 -53.65 -0.55
C THR A 517 16.47 -54.80 -1.46
N LEU A 518 15.24 -55.26 -1.26
CA LEU A 518 14.51 -56.13 -2.18
C LEU A 518 13.46 -55.28 -2.92
N ALA A 519 13.34 -55.47 -4.23
CA ALA A 519 12.33 -54.81 -5.04
C ALA A 519 11.61 -55.82 -5.93
N LEU A 520 10.30 -55.98 -5.71
CA LEU A 520 9.42 -56.78 -6.56
C LEU A 520 8.87 -55.95 -7.73
N SER A 521 8.95 -56.51 -8.94
CA SER A 521 8.35 -55.95 -10.15
C SER A 521 7.60 -57.03 -10.92
N MET A 522 6.37 -56.73 -11.32
CA MET A 522 5.51 -57.58 -12.15
C MET A 522 4.46 -56.69 -12.83
N VAL A 523 3.66 -57.25 -13.74
CA VAL A 523 2.53 -56.51 -14.34
C VAL A 523 1.55 -56.06 -13.24
N GLU A 524 0.86 -54.95 -13.49
CA GLU A 524 -0.07 -54.38 -12.52
C GLU A 524 -1.43 -55.06 -12.54
N THR A 525 -1.80 -55.64 -13.69
CA THR A 525 -3.08 -56.29 -13.93
C THR A 525 -2.86 -57.64 -14.61
N ALA A 526 -3.72 -58.60 -14.27
CA ALA A 526 -3.85 -59.87 -14.97
C ALA A 526 -5.30 -60.37 -14.89
N THR A 527 -5.62 -61.50 -15.54
CA THR A 527 -6.97 -62.08 -15.52
C THR A 527 -6.90 -63.48 -14.95
N GLU A 528 -7.91 -63.85 -14.16
CA GLU A 528 -8.09 -65.20 -13.62
C GLU A 528 -8.09 -66.26 -14.73
N GLY A 529 -7.55 -67.44 -14.42
CA GLY A 529 -7.34 -68.52 -15.40
C GLY A 529 -6.35 -68.20 -16.54
N GLY A 530 -5.73 -67.03 -16.53
CA GLY A 530 -4.73 -66.61 -17.50
C GLY A 530 -3.39 -67.35 -17.38
N ALA A 531 -2.48 -67.09 -18.32
CA ALA A 531 -1.11 -67.61 -18.22
C ALA A 531 -0.38 -67.03 -16.99
N PRO A 532 0.54 -67.80 -16.34
CA PRO A 532 1.31 -67.30 -15.21
C PRO A 532 2.04 -66.00 -15.53
N VAL A 533 2.01 -65.06 -14.59
CA VAL A 533 2.73 -63.79 -14.67
C VAL A 533 4.18 -64.00 -14.24
N THR A 534 5.14 -63.46 -15.00
CA THR A 534 6.55 -63.43 -14.58
C THR A 534 6.80 -62.26 -13.64
N ALA A 535 7.17 -62.53 -12.39
CA ALA A 535 7.66 -61.54 -11.45
C ALA A 535 9.19 -61.52 -11.41
N THR A 536 9.77 -60.34 -11.24
CA THR A 536 11.20 -60.10 -11.07
C THR A 536 11.44 -59.60 -9.66
N LEU A 537 12.32 -60.26 -8.93
CA LEU A 537 12.87 -59.79 -7.66
C LEU A 537 14.26 -59.21 -7.92
N SER A 538 14.43 -57.91 -7.68
CA SER A 538 15.70 -57.21 -7.75
C SER A 538 16.31 -57.04 -6.35
N VAL A 539 17.64 -57.10 -6.28
CA VAL A 539 18.41 -57.03 -5.03
C VAL A 539 19.51 -55.98 -5.20
N THR A 540 19.60 -55.03 -4.26
CA THR A 540 20.65 -54.01 -4.24
C THR A 540 21.27 -53.90 -2.86
N PRO A 541 22.60 -53.99 -2.70
CA PRO A 541 23.59 -54.40 -3.71
C PRO A 541 23.49 -55.89 -4.06
N ALA A 542 24.25 -56.36 -5.06
CA ALA A 542 24.34 -57.78 -5.37
C ALA A 542 24.88 -58.57 -4.16
N PRO A 543 24.27 -59.71 -3.77
CA PRO A 543 24.67 -60.42 -2.57
C PRO A 543 26.03 -61.11 -2.76
N ALA A 544 26.88 -61.09 -1.74
CA ALA A 544 28.21 -61.70 -1.80
C ALA A 544 28.19 -63.25 -1.74
N ALA A 545 27.07 -63.83 -1.32
CA ALA A 545 26.79 -65.26 -1.27
C ALA A 545 25.35 -65.51 -1.76
N ASP A 546 24.99 -66.76 -2.04
CA ASP A 546 23.64 -67.11 -2.48
C ASP A 546 22.60 -66.67 -1.42
N LEU A 547 21.63 -65.86 -1.84
CA LEU A 547 20.59 -65.31 -0.99
C LEU A 547 19.27 -66.07 -1.21
N THR A 548 18.74 -66.69 -0.15
CA THR A 548 17.40 -67.30 -0.17
C THR A 548 16.38 -66.28 0.30
N VAL A 549 15.37 -65.99 -0.54
CA VAL A 549 14.29 -65.06 -0.24
C VAL A 549 12.98 -65.83 -0.08
N THR A 550 12.24 -65.55 1.00
CA THR A 550 10.92 -66.14 1.26
C THR A 550 9.85 -65.29 0.59
N LEU A 551 8.89 -65.93 -0.10
CA LEU A 551 7.79 -65.25 -0.77
C LEU A 551 6.44 -65.68 -0.19
N THR A 552 5.49 -64.76 -0.10
CA THR A 552 4.09 -65.07 0.26
C THR A 552 3.10 -64.31 -0.62
N SER A 553 1.89 -64.85 -0.77
CA SER A 553 0.75 -64.20 -1.43
C SER A 553 -0.35 -63.96 -0.39
N SER A 554 -1.06 -62.83 -0.50
CA SER A 554 -2.09 -62.44 0.48
C SER A 554 -3.43 -63.15 0.28
N THR A 555 -3.73 -63.66 -0.91
CA THR A 555 -4.98 -64.36 -1.23
C THR A 555 -4.69 -65.67 -1.98
N VAL A 556 -5.72 -66.49 -2.14
CA VAL A 556 -5.64 -67.77 -2.87
C VAL A 556 -5.70 -67.58 -4.39
N ASP A 557 -6.16 -66.42 -4.86
CA ASP A 557 -6.38 -66.10 -6.29
C ASP A 557 -5.05 -66.04 -7.07
N ALA A 558 -3.93 -65.84 -6.37
CA ALA A 558 -2.61 -66.09 -6.92
C ALA A 558 -1.66 -66.82 -5.95
N SER A 559 -0.80 -67.68 -6.49
CA SER A 559 0.25 -68.36 -5.73
C SER A 559 1.65 -68.09 -6.27
N VAL A 560 2.62 -68.15 -5.35
CA VAL A 560 4.05 -67.97 -5.60
C VAL A 560 4.85 -69.14 -5.01
N PRO A 561 6.06 -69.45 -5.50
CA PRO A 561 6.97 -70.38 -4.85
C PRO A 561 7.27 -69.94 -3.41
N ALA A 562 7.40 -70.86 -2.46
CA ALA A 562 7.65 -70.51 -1.06
C ALA A 562 9.00 -69.78 -0.85
N THR A 563 10.01 -70.11 -1.65
CA THR A 563 11.30 -69.42 -1.67
C THR A 563 11.84 -69.27 -3.09
N VAL A 564 12.70 -68.28 -3.29
CA VAL A 564 13.49 -68.07 -4.51
C VAL A 564 14.95 -67.84 -4.15
N LEU A 565 15.87 -68.36 -4.97
CA LEU A 565 17.31 -68.24 -4.76
C LEU A 565 17.88 -67.15 -5.69
N VAL A 566 18.55 -66.15 -5.12
CA VAL A 566 19.34 -65.14 -5.85
C VAL A 566 20.82 -65.53 -5.76
N PRO A 567 21.47 -65.95 -6.86
CA PRO A 567 22.86 -66.37 -6.81
C PRO A 567 23.81 -65.23 -6.43
N ALA A 568 24.93 -65.58 -5.78
CA ALA A 568 25.99 -64.62 -5.47
C ALA A 568 26.38 -63.76 -6.69
N GLY A 569 26.51 -62.45 -6.52
CA GLY A 569 26.84 -61.49 -7.57
C GLY A 569 25.70 -61.13 -8.54
N SER A 570 24.52 -61.73 -8.40
CA SER A 570 23.35 -61.40 -9.23
C SER A 570 22.52 -60.27 -8.62
N THR A 571 22.01 -59.35 -9.44
CA THR A 571 21.15 -58.24 -8.99
C THR A 571 19.65 -58.50 -9.17
N SER A 572 19.27 -59.63 -9.79
CA SER A 572 17.86 -60.00 -9.93
C SER A 572 17.66 -61.50 -10.19
N VAL A 573 16.45 -61.99 -9.92
CA VAL A 573 15.95 -63.31 -10.28
C VAL A 573 14.48 -63.20 -10.71
N THR A 574 13.98 -64.13 -11.53
CA THR A 574 12.57 -64.19 -11.91
C THR A 574 11.88 -65.43 -11.36
N PHE A 575 10.58 -65.33 -11.09
CA PHE A 575 9.74 -66.45 -10.65
C PHE A 575 8.30 -66.29 -11.17
N PRO A 576 7.55 -67.40 -11.36
CA PRO A 576 6.16 -67.32 -11.82
C PRO A 576 5.17 -67.01 -10.69
N VAL A 577 4.15 -66.24 -11.01
CA VAL A 577 2.94 -66.03 -10.21
C VAL A 577 1.79 -66.72 -10.94
N THR A 578 1.21 -67.75 -10.33
CA THR A 578 0.13 -68.55 -10.94
C THR A 578 -1.22 -67.98 -10.50
N LEU A 579 -2.10 -67.69 -11.45
CA LEU A 579 -3.44 -67.15 -11.22
C LEU A 579 -4.45 -68.29 -11.27
N TYR A 580 -5.32 -68.37 -10.27
CA TYR A 580 -6.38 -69.37 -10.25
C TYR A 580 -7.66 -68.80 -10.84
N ASP A 581 -8.44 -69.69 -11.46
CA ASP A 581 -9.76 -69.43 -12.02
C ASP A 581 -10.79 -69.94 -11.03
N ASP A 582 -11.70 -69.09 -10.59
CA ASP A 582 -12.88 -69.49 -9.84
C ASP A 582 -14.16 -69.08 -10.59
N PRO A 583 -15.32 -69.72 -10.34
CA PRO A 583 -16.54 -69.47 -11.12
C PRO A 583 -17.45 -68.38 -10.50
N VAL A 584 -16.88 -67.41 -9.79
CA VAL A 584 -17.61 -66.49 -8.93
C VAL A 584 -17.48 -65.04 -9.44
N LEU A 585 -18.61 -64.43 -9.79
CA LEU A 585 -18.67 -63.01 -10.17
C LEU A 585 -18.37 -62.08 -8.97
N ASP A 586 -17.10 -61.83 -8.73
CA ASP A 586 -16.59 -61.12 -7.56
C ASP A 586 -15.78 -59.87 -7.91
N GLY A 587 -15.56 -59.64 -9.21
CA GLY A 587 -14.89 -58.47 -9.76
C GLY A 587 -13.37 -58.49 -9.53
N THR A 588 -12.70 -57.38 -9.85
CA THR A 588 -11.24 -57.33 -9.73
C THR A 588 -10.77 -57.46 -8.28
N GLN A 589 -10.01 -58.51 -7.97
CA GLN A 589 -9.38 -58.75 -6.68
C GLN A 589 -7.98 -58.09 -6.58
N VAL A 590 -7.54 -57.77 -5.36
CA VAL A 590 -6.21 -57.20 -5.10
C VAL A 590 -5.34 -58.24 -4.39
N VAL A 591 -4.31 -58.73 -5.08
CA VAL A 591 -3.34 -59.68 -4.52
C VAL A 591 -2.04 -58.97 -4.16
N THR A 592 -1.54 -59.15 -2.95
CA THR A 592 -0.25 -58.61 -2.49
C THR A 592 0.77 -59.75 -2.36
N ILE A 593 1.87 -59.64 -3.10
CA ILE A 593 3.03 -60.52 -2.98
C ILE A 593 4.07 -59.87 -2.08
N SER A 594 4.62 -60.61 -1.13
CA SER A 594 5.72 -60.14 -0.27
C SER A 594 7.00 -60.96 -0.46
N ALA A 595 8.15 -60.31 -0.27
CA ALA A 595 9.48 -60.92 -0.35
C ALA A 595 10.35 -60.51 0.84
N THR A 596 10.83 -61.47 1.63
CA THR A 596 11.59 -61.24 2.87
C THR A 596 12.89 -62.05 2.92
N ALA A 597 13.97 -61.42 3.40
CA ALA A 597 15.27 -62.06 3.67
C ALA A 597 16.01 -61.39 4.85
N LEU A 598 16.95 -62.11 5.48
CA LEU A 598 17.75 -61.61 6.62
C LEU A 598 18.64 -60.45 6.18
N SER A 599 18.64 -59.35 6.95
CA SER A 599 19.38 -58.11 6.64
C SER A 599 18.95 -57.41 5.33
N TYR A 600 17.70 -57.62 4.90
CA TYR A 600 17.05 -56.91 3.80
C TYR A 600 15.71 -56.29 4.23
N LEU A 601 15.35 -55.17 3.62
CA LEU A 601 13.99 -54.64 3.71
C LEU A 601 12.99 -55.57 2.99
N THR A 602 11.85 -55.86 3.62
CA THR A 602 10.79 -56.65 2.98
C THR A 602 10.17 -55.84 1.84
N SER A 603 10.04 -56.47 0.67
CA SER A 603 9.40 -55.87 -0.50
C SER A 603 7.96 -56.35 -0.62
N PHE A 604 7.06 -55.47 -1.08
CA PHE A 604 5.68 -55.83 -1.40
C PHE A 604 5.33 -55.32 -2.80
N LYS A 605 4.50 -56.07 -3.53
CA LYS A 605 3.94 -55.63 -4.81
C LYS A 605 2.50 -56.13 -4.95
N THR A 606 1.61 -55.24 -5.38
CA THR A 606 0.21 -55.57 -5.65
C THR A 606 0.00 -55.95 -7.11
N LEU A 607 -0.90 -56.89 -7.34
CA LEU A 607 -1.42 -57.32 -8.64
C LEU A 607 -2.95 -57.24 -8.57
N LEU A 608 -3.55 -56.52 -9.53
CA LEU A 608 -4.99 -56.52 -9.73
C LEU A 608 -5.36 -57.71 -10.60
N VAL A 609 -6.08 -58.67 -10.04
CA VAL A 609 -6.51 -59.86 -10.74
C VAL A 609 -7.96 -59.64 -11.16
N HIS A 610 -8.17 -59.42 -12.45
CA HIS A 610 -9.48 -59.24 -13.04
C HIS A 610 -10.20 -60.58 -13.12
N ASP A 611 -11.38 -60.60 -12.52
CA ASP A 611 -12.41 -61.59 -12.74
C ASP A 611 -12.65 -61.78 -14.26
N ASN A 612 -12.73 -63.05 -14.68
CA ASN A 612 -13.01 -63.46 -16.05
C ASN A 612 -14.51 -63.67 -16.30
N GLU A 613 -15.34 -63.71 -15.24
CA GLU A 613 -16.78 -63.65 -15.35
C GLU A 613 -17.25 -62.24 -15.76
N THR A 614 -18.22 -62.20 -16.68
CA THR A 614 -18.71 -60.94 -17.26
C THR A 614 -20.17 -60.69 -16.93
N ALA A 615 -20.50 -59.46 -16.55
CA ALA A 615 -21.88 -59.01 -16.39
C ALA A 615 -22.20 -57.79 -17.26
N THR A 616 -23.48 -57.43 -17.39
CA THR A 616 -23.93 -56.24 -18.12
C THR A 616 -24.38 -55.15 -17.15
N LEU A 617 -23.86 -53.93 -17.32
CA LEU A 617 -24.25 -52.75 -16.54
C LEU A 617 -25.36 -51.97 -17.25
N ALA A 618 -26.27 -51.41 -16.47
CA ALA A 618 -27.24 -50.42 -16.94
C ALA A 618 -27.29 -49.22 -15.99
N VAL A 619 -27.30 -48.01 -16.58
CA VAL A 619 -27.43 -46.73 -15.87
C VAL A 619 -28.87 -46.25 -16.01
N ALA A 620 -29.48 -45.83 -14.91
CA ALA A 620 -30.76 -45.13 -14.93
C ALA A 620 -30.63 -43.78 -14.24
N ILE A 621 -30.91 -42.71 -14.97
CA ILE A 621 -30.97 -41.31 -14.52
C ILE A 621 -32.21 -40.64 -15.13
N PRO A 622 -32.69 -39.51 -14.59
CA PRO A 622 -33.78 -38.76 -15.20
C PRO A 622 -33.46 -38.31 -16.62
N SER A 623 -34.47 -38.27 -17.50
CA SER A 623 -34.29 -37.80 -18.88
C SER A 623 -34.10 -36.29 -18.98
N ASN A 624 -34.70 -35.54 -18.07
CA ASN A 624 -34.57 -34.09 -17.96
C ASN A 624 -34.42 -33.69 -16.48
N ALA A 625 -33.62 -32.68 -16.20
CA ALA A 625 -33.52 -32.08 -14.88
C ALA A 625 -33.09 -30.61 -15.01
N ILE A 626 -33.43 -29.78 -14.03
CA ILE A 626 -33.12 -28.34 -14.04
C ILE A 626 -31.79 -28.13 -13.30
N GLU A 627 -30.90 -27.29 -13.81
CA GLU A 627 -29.69 -26.93 -13.08
C GLU A 627 -30.01 -26.21 -11.75
N GLY A 628 -29.12 -26.28 -10.76
CA GLY A 628 -29.34 -25.73 -9.42
C GLY A 628 -30.40 -26.46 -8.58
N SER A 629 -31.16 -27.40 -9.17
CA SER A 629 -32.15 -28.20 -8.44
C SER A 629 -31.49 -29.19 -7.47
N SER A 630 -32.27 -29.70 -6.51
CA SER A 630 -31.80 -30.72 -5.59
C SER A 630 -31.28 -31.94 -6.37
N PRO A 631 -30.06 -32.46 -6.10
CA PRO A 631 -29.43 -33.51 -6.88
C PRO A 631 -30.36 -34.73 -7.05
N PRO A 632 -30.78 -35.06 -8.28
CA PRO A 632 -31.52 -36.30 -8.51
C PRO A 632 -30.67 -37.53 -8.21
N GLN A 633 -31.33 -38.63 -7.84
CA GLN A 633 -30.67 -39.91 -7.62
C GLN A 633 -30.56 -40.70 -8.93
N GLY A 634 -29.36 -41.15 -9.26
CA GLY A 634 -29.10 -42.14 -10.30
C GLY A 634 -28.94 -43.54 -9.71
N SER A 635 -29.16 -44.57 -10.52
CA SER A 635 -28.90 -45.95 -10.13
C SER A 635 -28.09 -46.70 -11.18
N ILE A 636 -27.18 -47.54 -10.71
CA ILE A 636 -26.51 -48.56 -11.51
C ILE A 636 -27.15 -49.91 -11.20
N SER A 637 -27.38 -50.71 -12.23
CA SER A 637 -27.80 -52.10 -12.10
C SER A 637 -26.86 -53.03 -12.86
N VAL A 638 -26.69 -54.25 -12.36
CA VAL A 638 -25.92 -55.34 -12.97
C VAL A 638 -26.86 -56.52 -13.28
N SER A 639 -26.56 -57.29 -14.32
CA SER A 639 -27.40 -58.39 -14.80
C SER A 639 -27.63 -59.55 -13.81
N GLU A 640 -26.77 -59.72 -12.80
CA GLU A 640 -26.90 -60.74 -11.76
C GLU A 640 -26.24 -60.30 -10.43
N PRO A 641 -26.58 -60.91 -9.28
CA PRO A 641 -26.03 -60.51 -7.98
C PRO A 641 -24.53 -60.77 -7.87
N VAL A 642 -23.76 -59.78 -7.41
CA VAL A 642 -22.31 -59.92 -7.21
C VAL A 642 -21.99 -60.69 -5.93
N ALA A 643 -21.01 -61.60 -5.96
CA ALA A 643 -20.64 -62.42 -4.82
C ALA A 643 -19.72 -61.70 -3.80
N LYS A 644 -19.00 -60.68 -4.25
CA LYS A 644 -18.29 -59.70 -3.43
C LYS A 644 -18.67 -58.28 -3.88
N ALA A 645 -18.34 -57.28 -3.06
CA ALA A 645 -18.66 -55.90 -3.39
C ALA A 645 -17.83 -55.43 -4.61
N VAL A 646 -18.50 -54.99 -5.67
CA VAL A 646 -17.86 -54.58 -6.94
C VAL A 646 -17.89 -53.06 -7.07
N THR A 647 -16.74 -52.46 -7.40
CA THR A 647 -16.64 -51.01 -7.66
C THR A 647 -16.86 -50.72 -9.14
N VAL A 648 -17.84 -49.89 -9.45
CA VAL A 648 -18.19 -49.43 -10.80
C VAL A 648 -17.68 -48.02 -11.00
N MET A 649 -16.92 -47.78 -12.07
CA MET A 649 -16.43 -46.44 -12.42
C MET A 649 -17.52 -45.67 -13.17
N LEU A 650 -17.71 -44.39 -12.83
CA LEU A 650 -18.67 -43.50 -13.49
C LEU A 650 -17.96 -42.31 -14.13
N VAL A 651 -18.38 -41.95 -15.33
CA VAL A 651 -17.88 -40.78 -16.06
C VAL A 651 -19.06 -40.01 -16.63
N SER A 652 -19.07 -38.69 -16.46
CA SER A 652 -19.93 -37.76 -17.20
C SER A 652 -19.11 -37.07 -18.29
N ASP A 653 -19.67 -36.95 -19.48
CA ASP A 653 -19.03 -36.26 -20.61
C ASP A 653 -19.19 -34.71 -20.55
N ASN A 654 -20.00 -34.20 -19.63
CA ASN A 654 -20.36 -32.79 -19.55
C ASN A 654 -20.44 -32.30 -18.10
N ALA A 655 -19.78 -31.18 -17.80
CA ALA A 655 -19.69 -30.60 -16.46
C ALA A 655 -21.04 -30.14 -15.86
N SER A 656 -22.07 -29.97 -16.69
CA SER A 656 -23.45 -29.67 -16.25
C SER A 656 -24.11 -30.81 -15.46
N ALA A 657 -23.59 -32.04 -15.56
CA ALA A 657 -24.01 -33.15 -14.74
C ALA A 657 -22.80 -33.86 -14.15
N GLN A 658 -22.67 -33.84 -12.83
CA GLN A 658 -21.52 -34.40 -12.12
C GLN A 658 -21.93 -35.66 -11.36
N VAL A 659 -21.04 -36.66 -11.39
CA VAL A 659 -21.20 -37.96 -10.73
C VAL A 659 -19.98 -38.24 -9.85
N PRO A 660 -20.11 -39.05 -8.78
CA PRO A 660 -18.94 -39.54 -8.07
C PRO A 660 -18.06 -40.39 -9.02
N ALA A 661 -16.75 -40.42 -8.79
CA ALA A 661 -15.82 -41.16 -9.66
C ALA A 661 -16.12 -42.67 -9.72
N SER A 662 -16.70 -43.22 -8.65
CA SER A 662 -17.14 -44.60 -8.59
C SER A 662 -18.32 -44.80 -7.65
N VAL A 663 -19.00 -45.94 -7.80
CA VAL A 663 -20.05 -46.43 -6.90
C VAL A 663 -19.85 -47.92 -6.65
N THR A 664 -20.09 -48.39 -5.43
CA THR A 664 -19.92 -49.82 -5.08
C THR A 664 -21.27 -50.53 -5.05
N ILE A 665 -21.40 -51.63 -5.79
CA ILE A 665 -22.50 -52.59 -5.67
C ILE A 665 -22.16 -53.53 -4.50
N PRO A 666 -22.94 -53.54 -3.40
CA PRO A 666 -22.64 -54.41 -2.26
C PRO A 666 -22.80 -55.89 -2.58
N THR A 667 -22.12 -56.75 -1.82
CA THR A 667 -22.27 -58.21 -1.90
C THR A 667 -23.75 -58.65 -1.87
N GLY A 668 -24.11 -59.54 -2.79
CA GLY A 668 -25.44 -60.12 -2.95
C GLY A 668 -26.48 -59.19 -3.58
N GLN A 669 -26.09 -57.97 -3.99
CA GLN A 669 -26.99 -56.99 -4.59
C GLN A 669 -26.79 -56.91 -6.10
N THR A 670 -27.81 -56.42 -6.80
CA THR A 670 -27.78 -56.13 -8.24
C THR A 670 -27.80 -54.64 -8.55
N THR A 671 -27.86 -53.78 -7.54
CA THR A 671 -28.03 -52.33 -7.73
C THR A 671 -27.27 -51.49 -6.72
N ALA A 672 -26.82 -50.31 -7.15
CA ALA A 672 -26.30 -49.26 -6.28
C ALA A 672 -26.82 -47.88 -6.70
N LEU A 673 -26.92 -46.97 -5.74
CA LEU A 673 -27.43 -45.60 -5.96
C LEU A 673 -26.27 -44.60 -5.93
N PHE A 674 -26.36 -43.55 -6.74
CA PHE A 674 -25.42 -42.44 -6.72
C PHE A 674 -26.15 -41.09 -6.85
N SER A 675 -25.50 -40.02 -6.43
CA SER A 675 -26.02 -38.65 -6.57
C SER A 675 -25.58 -38.06 -7.91
N LEU A 676 -26.51 -37.45 -8.64
CA LEU A 676 -26.25 -36.70 -9.87
C LEU A 676 -26.37 -35.21 -9.55
N ALA A 677 -25.25 -34.51 -9.42
CA ALA A 677 -25.24 -33.08 -9.12
C ALA A 677 -25.36 -32.26 -10.42
N LEU A 678 -26.20 -31.22 -10.39
CA LEU A 678 -26.49 -30.34 -11.53
C LEU A 678 -26.18 -28.90 -11.12
N PRO A 679 -24.93 -28.44 -11.22
CA PRO A 679 -24.55 -27.09 -10.79
C PRO A 679 -25.27 -26.01 -11.61
N ASN A 680 -25.85 -25.00 -10.96
CA ASN A 680 -26.34 -23.79 -11.65
C ASN A 680 -25.13 -22.89 -11.96
N ASP A 681 -25.03 -22.40 -13.20
CA ASP A 681 -23.94 -21.52 -13.63
C ASP A 681 -24.32 -20.05 -13.85
N ASN A 682 -25.59 -19.67 -13.68
CA ASN A 682 -26.11 -18.31 -13.84
C ASN A 682 -25.89 -17.73 -15.27
N LEU A 683 -25.75 -18.59 -16.28
CA LEU A 683 -25.50 -18.21 -17.67
C LEU A 683 -26.72 -18.56 -18.54
N ILE A 684 -27.20 -17.57 -19.29
CA ILE A 684 -28.23 -17.82 -20.32
C ILE A 684 -27.56 -18.52 -21.50
N ASN A 685 -27.50 -19.85 -21.48
CA ASN A 685 -26.75 -20.68 -22.42
C ASN A 685 -27.58 -21.82 -23.03
N GLY A 686 -28.81 -22.01 -22.55
CA GLY A 686 -29.76 -22.99 -23.05
C GLY A 686 -29.52 -24.41 -22.54
N SER A 687 -30.50 -25.29 -22.78
CA SER A 687 -30.44 -26.66 -22.30
C SER A 687 -29.30 -27.46 -22.94
N ARG A 688 -28.64 -28.32 -22.16
CA ARG A 688 -27.45 -29.08 -22.55
C ARG A 688 -27.58 -30.56 -22.18
N SER A 689 -27.03 -31.44 -23.01
CA SER A 689 -27.05 -32.89 -22.76
C SER A 689 -25.77 -33.34 -22.05
N ALA A 690 -25.92 -34.23 -21.06
CA ALA A 690 -24.84 -34.94 -20.41
C ALA A 690 -25.09 -36.44 -20.42
N THR A 691 -24.10 -37.22 -20.84
CA THR A 691 -24.12 -38.69 -20.86
C THR A 691 -23.28 -39.23 -19.72
N VAL A 692 -23.90 -40.01 -18.83
CA VAL A 692 -23.23 -40.75 -17.77
C VAL A 692 -22.97 -42.18 -18.24
N SER A 693 -21.72 -42.60 -18.20
CA SER A 693 -21.28 -43.96 -18.54
C SER A 693 -20.76 -44.69 -17.30
N ALA A 694 -21.10 -45.97 -17.18
CA ALA A 694 -20.67 -46.86 -16.12
C ALA A 694 -19.86 -48.03 -16.68
N THR A 695 -18.69 -48.28 -16.10
CA THR A 695 -17.76 -49.31 -16.57
C THR A 695 -17.19 -50.13 -15.42
N VAL A 696 -17.13 -51.44 -15.63
CA VAL A 696 -16.28 -52.39 -14.92
C VAL A 696 -15.45 -53.09 -15.99
N GLN A 697 -14.17 -53.31 -15.74
CA GLN A 697 -13.28 -53.94 -16.71
C GLN A 697 -13.77 -55.36 -17.03
N ASN A 698 -13.75 -55.75 -18.32
CA ASN A 698 -14.30 -56.99 -18.87
C ASN A 698 -15.83 -57.15 -18.79
N TRP A 699 -16.57 -56.18 -18.26
CA TRP A 699 -18.03 -56.18 -18.28
C TRP A 699 -18.57 -55.36 -19.45
N THR A 700 -19.82 -55.62 -19.86
CA THR A 700 -20.50 -54.77 -20.84
C THR A 700 -20.93 -53.47 -20.17
N SER A 701 -20.47 -52.33 -20.70
CA SER A 701 -20.75 -51.01 -20.13
C SER A 701 -22.21 -50.59 -20.31
N GLY A 702 -22.68 -49.71 -19.43
CA GLY A 702 -23.99 -49.07 -19.52
C GLY A 702 -23.85 -47.56 -19.61
N SER A 703 -24.80 -46.89 -20.28
CA SER A 703 -24.85 -45.42 -20.30
C SER A 703 -26.29 -44.90 -20.34
N ALA A 704 -26.48 -43.66 -19.88
CA ALA A 704 -27.74 -42.93 -19.97
C ALA A 704 -27.48 -41.43 -20.11
N THR A 705 -28.41 -40.71 -20.74
CA THR A 705 -28.29 -39.27 -21.01
C THR A 705 -29.37 -38.49 -20.26
N VAL A 706 -28.99 -37.35 -19.68
CA VAL A 706 -29.88 -36.34 -19.10
C VAL A 706 -29.77 -35.05 -19.91
N THR A 707 -30.90 -34.41 -20.18
CA THR A 707 -30.95 -33.01 -20.65
C THR A 707 -31.07 -32.09 -19.43
N VAL A 708 -30.00 -31.34 -19.17
CA VAL A 708 -29.96 -30.31 -18.13
C VAL A 708 -30.60 -29.05 -18.70
N LEU A 709 -31.72 -28.64 -18.12
CA LEU A 709 -32.49 -27.47 -18.50
C LEU A 709 -31.91 -26.25 -17.78
N ASP A 710 -31.56 -25.23 -18.57
CA ASP A 710 -31.16 -23.89 -18.12
C ASP A 710 -32.32 -23.24 -17.34
N ASP A 711 -32.07 -22.81 -16.11
CA ASP A 711 -33.04 -22.14 -15.24
C ASP A 711 -33.01 -20.61 -15.37
N GLU A 712 -32.05 -20.06 -16.11
CA GLU A 712 -32.04 -18.66 -16.45
C GLU A 712 -32.95 -18.35 -17.65
N VAL A 713 -33.85 -17.38 -17.46
CA VAL A 713 -34.73 -16.88 -18.52
C VAL A 713 -34.10 -15.66 -19.20
N ALA A 714 -34.12 -15.64 -20.53
CA ALA A 714 -33.68 -14.49 -21.34
C ALA A 714 -34.61 -13.24 -21.24
N ALA A 715 -35.52 -13.21 -20.27
CA ALA A 715 -36.48 -12.13 -20.06
C ALA A 715 -35.78 -10.82 -19.69
N ILE A 716 -36.12 -9.75 -20.40
CA ILE A 716 -35.67 -8.39 -20.07
C ILE A 716 -36.63 -7.74 -19.08
N THR A 717 -36.10 -6.96 -18.15
CA THR A 717 -36.87 -6.00 -17.35
C THR A 717 -36.30 -4.59 -17.54
N LEU A 718 -37.17 -3.59 -17.47
CA LEU A 718 -36.81 -2.17 -17.61
C LEU A 718 -37.21 -1.43 -16.33
N THR A 719 -36.27 -0.72 -15.73
CA THR A 719 -36.50 0.15 -14.59
C THR A 719 -36.05 1.56 -14.95
N MET A 720 -36.92 2.55 -14.76
CA MET A 720 -36.62 3.96 -14.97
C MET A 720 -36.50 4.68 -13.63
N ASN A 721 -35.77 5.79 -13.61
CA ASN A 721 -35.79 6.73 -12.50
C ASN A 721 -37.20 7.30 -12.35
N ALA A 722 -37.58 7.67 -11.12
CA ALA A 722 -38.91 8.23 -10.87
C ALA A 722 -39.13 9.57 -11.61
N GLU A 723 -38.10 10.40 -11.67
CA GLU A 723 -38.14 11.71 -12.33
C GLU A 723 -36.77 12.14 -12.88
N THR A 724 -36.80 13.06 -13.84
CA THR A 724 -35.66 13.82 -14.34
C THR A 724 -36.09 15.27 -14.62
N HIS A 725 -35.15 16.12 -15.02
CA HIS A 725 -35.39 17.53 -15.33
C HIS A 725 -34.69 17.91 -16.64
N GLU A 726 -35.28 18.82 -17.39
CA GLU A 726 -34.80 19.25 -18.72
C GLU A 726 -33.35 19.76 -18.68
N SER A 727 -32.95 20.38 -17.57
CA SER A 727 -31.59 20.89 -17.37
C SER A 727 -30.54 19.82 -17.00
N ALA A 728 -30.86 18.52 -17.06
CA ALA A 728 -29.96 17.43 -16.65
C ALA A 728 -28.83 17.14 -17.67
N GLY A 729 -28.85 17.82 -18.82
CA GLY A 729 -27.83 17.72 -19.85
C GLY A 729 -28.07 16.59 -20.86
N ALA A 730 -27.40 16.70 -22.01
CA ALA A 730 -27.73 15.96 -23.24
C ALA A 730 -27.49 14.43 -23.23
N THR A 731 -26.92 13.86 -22.16
CA THR A 731 -26.71 12.39 -22.03
C THR A 731 -26.66 11.98 -20.56
N THR A 732 -27.79 11.54 -20.00
CA THR A 732 -27.89 11.10 -18.60
C THR A 732 -28.48 9.70 -18.52
N ALA A 733 -27.99 8.89 -17.59
CA ALA A 733 -28.58 7.58 -17.30
C ALA A 733 -29.93 7.79 -16.59
N VAL A 734 -31.01 7.39 -17.25
CA VAL A 734 -32.39 7.57 -16.79
C VAL A 734 -33.04 6.26 -16.36
N GLY A 735 -32.35 5.13 -16.54
CA GLY A 735 -32.85 3.82 -16.17
C GLY A 735 -31.86 2.70 -16.43
N MET A 736 -32.33 1.46 -16.33
CA MET A 736 -31.54 0.25 -16.54
C MET A 736 -32.41 -0.83 -17.18
N VAL A 737 -31.86 -1.52 -18.18
CA VAL A 737 -32.41 -2.79 -18.69
C VAL A 737 -31.60 -3.93 -18.09
N THR A 738 -32.27 -4.95 -17.57
CA THR A 738 -31.65 -6.12 -16.94
C THR A 738 -32.18 -7.44 -17.51
N LEU A 739 -31.35 -8.49 -17.47
CA LEU A 739 -31.66 -9.87 -17.83
C LEU A 739 -31.78 -10.75 -16.59
N GLY A 740 -32.48 -11.88 -16.70
CA GLY A 740 -32.59 -12.88 -15.64
C GLY A 740 -31.27 -13.64 -15.32
N GLY A 741 -30.23 -13.48 -16.14
CA GLY A 741 -28.93 -14.13 -15.99
C GLY A 741 -27.85 -13.42 -16.80
N THR A 742 -26.63 -13.97 -16.82
CA THR A 742 -25.49 -13.36 -17.54
C THR A 742 -25.54 -13.72 -19.03
N ALA A 743 -25.44 -12.72 -19.90
CA ALA A 743 -25.45 -12.94 -21.34
C ALA A 743 -24.11 -13.53 -21.83
N MET A 744 -24.14 -14.67 -22.51
CA MET A 744 -22.93 -15.24 -23.16
C MET A 744 -22.55 -14.51 -24.46
N THR A 745 -23.52 -13.88 -25.12
CA THR A 745 -23.32 -13.06 -26.32
C THR A 745 -23.99 -11.71 -26.13
N PRO A 746 -23.53 -10.62 -26.78
CA PRO A 746 -24.14 -9.31 -26.64
C PRO A 746 -25.64 -9.34 -27.00
N VAL A 747 -26.50 -8.81 -26.12
CA VAL A 747 -27.95 -8.71 -26.35
C VAL A 747 -28.30 -7.30 -26.78
N THR A 748 -28.82 -7.15 -27.99
CA THR A 748 -29.31 -5.86 -28.50
C THR A 748 -30.75 -5.62 -28.03
N VAL A 749 -30.95 -4.48 -27.37
CA VAL A 749 -32.25 -4.00 -26.88
C VAL A 749 -32.64 -2.76 -27.66
N THR A 750 -33.82 -2.77 -28.26
CA THR A 750 -34.42 -1.62 -28.95
C THR A 750 -35.19 -0.79 -27.94
N LEU A 751 -35.00 0.54 -27.96
CA LEU A 751 -35.68 1.49 -27.08
C LEU A 751 -36.56 2.43 -27.89
N THR A 752 -37.75 2.75 -27.36
CA THR A 752 -38.64 3.77 -27.92
C THR A 752 -39.19 4.67 -26.82
N SER A 753 -39.29 5.97 -27.10
CA SER A 753 -39.97 6.95 -26.25
C SER A 753 -41.40 7.18 -26.74
N SER A 754 -42.35 7.33 -25.82
CA SER A 754 -43.70 7.80 -26.15
C SER A 754 -43.73 9.27 -26.53
N ASP A 755 -42.76 10.05 -26.03
CA ASP A 755 -42.65 11.47 -26.28
C ASP A 755 -41.19 11.87 -26.54
N THR A 756 -40.93 12.23 -27.80
CA THR A 756 -39.58 12.60 -28.26
C THR A 756 -39.32 14.10 -28.19
N SER A 757 -40.32 14.94 -27.88
CA SER A 757 -40.02 16.35 -27.54
C SER A 757 -39.38 16.46 -26.16
N GLU A 758 -39.60 15.48 -25.29
CA GLU A 758 -39.07 15.45 -23.92
C GLU A 758 -37.80 14.58 -23.77
N LEU A 759 -37.85 13.37 -24.33
CA LEU A 759 -36.85 12.35 -24.05
C LEU A 759 -36.56 11.50 -25.29
N THR A 760 -35.29 11.50 -25.72
CA THR A 760 -34.83 10.74 -26.89
C THR A 760 -33.78 9.71 -26.51
N PHE A 761 -33.72 8.61 -27.26
CA PHE A 761 -32.80 7.50 -27.03
C PHE A 761 -32.05 7.14 -28.31
N PRO A 762 -30.84 6.55 -28.22
CA PRO A 762 -30.31 5.77 -29.31
C PRO A 762 -31.27 4.61 -29.63
N ALA A 763 -31.49 4.33 -30.92
CA ALA A 763 -32.47 3.33 -31.38
C ALA A 763 -32.25 1.94 -30.75
N THR A 764 -31.01 1.62 -30.39
CA THR A 764 -30.65 0.39 -29.70
C THR A 764 -29.57 0.64 -28.65
N ILE A 765 -29.63 -0.12 -27.55
CA ILE A 765 -28.53 -0.30 -26.59
C ILE A 765 -28.10 -1.76 -26.57
N THR A 766 -26.90 -2.03 -26.07
CA THR A 766 -26.34 -3.39 -26.00
C THR A 766 -26.03 -3.75 -24.55
N ILE A 767 -26.53 -4.90 -24.09
CA ILE A 767 -26.02 -5.58 -22.90
C ILE A 767 -24.81 -6.42 -23.36
N PRO A 768 -23.57 -6.08 -22.96
CA PRO A 768 -22.37 -6.80 -23.43
C PRO A 768 -22.34 -8.26 -22.98
N ALA A 769 -21.59 -9.10 -23.70
CA ALA A 769 -21.29 -10.44 -23.22
C ALA A 769 -20.55 -10.39 -21.86
N GLY A 770 -20.92 -11.28 -20.94
CA GLY A 770 -20.43 -11.29 -19.57
C GLY A 770 -21.13 -10.31 -18.63
N GLN A 771 -22.17 -9.62 -19.08
CA GLN A 771 -23.00 -8.71 -18.26
C GLN A 771 -24.45 -9.19 -18.22
N SER A 772 -25.20 -8.76 -17.21
CA SER A 772 -26.64 -9.00 -17.06
C SER A 772 -27.47 -7.72 -17.17
N SER A 773 -26.85 -6.56 -17.37
CA SER A 773 -27.55 -5.28 -17.47
C SER A 773 -26.83 -4.25 -18.33
N ALA A 774 -27.58 -3.24 -18.77
CA ALA A 774 -27.06 -2.04 -19.42
C ALA A 774 -27.83 -0.81 -18.94
N ALA A 775 -27.11 0.30 -18.72
CA ALA A 775 -27.73 1.58 -18.41
C ALA A 775 -28.49 2.12 -19.62
N VAL A 776 -29.69 2.65 -19.38
CA VAL A 776 -30.48 3.37 -20.36
C VAL A 776 -30.04 4.84 -20.31
N VAL A 777 -29.31 5.27 -21.32
CA VAL A 777 -28.88 6.66 -21.48
C VAL A 777 -29.82 7.36 -22.46
N ALA A 778 -30.37 8.49 -22.02
CA ALA A 778 -31.24 9.33 -22.84
C ALA A 778 -30.62 10.70 -23.07
N SER A 779 -31.01 11.32 -24.18
CA SER A 779 -30.87 12.75 -24.40
C SER A 779 -32.17 13.41 -23.99
N ILE A 780 -32.11 14.14 -22.87
CA ILE A 780 -33.21 14.96 -22.37
C ILE A 780 -33.21 16.25 -23.19
N VAL A 781 -34.38 16.62 -23.70
CA VAL A 781 -34.55 17.81 -24.53
C VAL A 781 -34.95 18.95 -23.61
N ASP A 782 -34.21 20.06 -23.69
CA ASP A 782 -34.49 21.30 -22.97
C ASP A 782 -35.13 22.25 -23.97
N ASP A 783 -36.40 22.59 -23.78
CA ASP A 783 -37.13 23.48 -24.67
C ASP A 783 -37.54 24.80 -24.01
N THR A 784 -38.58 25.47 -24.50
CA THR A 784 -39.02 26.77 -23.95
C THR A 784 -40.53 26.79 -23.65
N ASP A 785 -41.17 25.63 -23.73
CA ASP A 785 -42.62 25.48 -23.66
C ASP A 785 -43.06 25.34 -22.19
N LEU A 786 -44.03 26.16 -21.77
CA LEU A 786 -44.56 26.13 -20.40
C LEU A 786 -45.62 25.04 -20.23
N ASP A 787 -45.23 23.78 -20.32
CA ASP A 787 -46.17 22.65 -20.31
C ASP A 787 -46.16 21.82 -19.00
N GLY A 788 -45.21 22.09 -18.10
CA GLY A 788 -45.12 21.46 -16.79
C GLY A 788 -44.54 20.05 -16.83
N THR A 789 -44.71 19.27 -15.76
CA THR A 789 -44.11 17.92 -15.70
C THR A 789 -44.83 16.94 -16.65
N GLN A 790 -44.15 16.49 -17.69
CA GLN A 790 -44.63 15.44 -18.59
C GLN A 790 -44.27 14.04 -18.09
N THR A 791 -45.11 13.04 -18.40
CA THR A 791 -44.78 11.63 -18.13
C THR A 791 -44.47 10.93 -19.44
N VAL A 792 -43.26 10.42 -19.57
CA VAL A 792 -42.77 9.69 -20.74
C VAL A 792 -42.75 8.20 -20.45
N THR A 793 -43.46 7.41 -21.26
CA THR A 793 -43.39 5.95 -21.24
C THR A 793 -42.26 5.48 -22.15
N VAL A 794 -41.29 4.76 -21.58
CA VAL A 794 -40.18 4.13 -22.29
C VAL A 794 -40.49 2.66 -22.50
N SER A 795 -40.34 2.18 -23.72
CA SER A 795 -40.52 0.78 -24.10
C SER A 795 -39.20 0.17 -24.54
N ALA A 796 -38.84 -0.97 -23.95
CA ALA A 796 -37.66 -1.76 -24.29
C ALA A 796 -38.06 -3.12 -24.85
N SER A 797 -37.44 -3.55 -25.94
CA SER A 797 -37.68 -4.88 -26.55
C SER A 797 -36.37 -5.51 -27.03
N ALA A 798 -36.28 -6.83 -26.97
CA ALA A 798 -35.13 -7.60 -27.47
C ALA A 798 -35.64 -8.78 -28.29
N LEU A 799 -34.82 -9.32 -29.21
CA LEU A 799 -35.22 -10.46 -30.03
C LEU A 799 -35.66 -11.64 -29.15
N GLY A 800 -36.86 -12.17 -29.38
CA GLY A 800 -37.43 -13.28 -28.59
C GLY A 800 -38.10 -12.86 -27.26
N ASN A 801 -38.09 -11.57 -26.92
CA ASN A 801 -38.71 -11.03 -25.72
C ASN A 801 -39.84 -10.03 -26.04
N PRO A 802 -40.99 -10.09 -25.35
CA PRO A 802 -42.03 -9.07 -25.48
C PRO A 802 -41.52 -7.71 -24.99
N ALA A 803 -42.12 -6.63 -25.50
CA ALA A 803 -41.80 -5.28 -25.06
C ALA A 803 -42.19 -5.07 -23.58
N VAL A 804 -41.30 -4.43 -22.82
CA VAL A 804 -41.53 -4.03 -21.43
C VAL A 804 -41.52 -2.50 -21.33
N ASN A 805 -42.43 -1.95 -20.54
CA ASN A 805 -42.66 -0.51 -20.44
C ASN A 805 -42.37 -0.01 -19.01
N ALA A 806 -41.83 1.19 -18.91
CA ALA A 806 -41.66 1.90 -17.65
C ALA A 806 -41.77 3.41 -17.87
N ASP A 807 -42.34 4.13 -16.91
CA ASP A 807 -42.59 5.57 -17.00
C ASP A 807 -41.49 6.37 -16.28
N ILE A 808 -41.21 7.56 -16.79
CA ILE A 808 -40.37 8.58 -16.15
C ILE A 808 -41.05 9.95 -16.27
N ALA A 809 -41.05 10.71 -15.18
CA ALA A 809 -41.51 12.11 -15.21
C ALA A 809 -40.37 13.05 -15.63
N VAL A 810 -40.58 13.88 -16.65
CA VAL A 810 -39.65 14.94 -17.09
C VAL A 810 -40.19 16.27 -16.59
N ARG A 811 -39.43 16.96 -15.74
CA ARG A 811 -39.85 18.22 -15.14
C ARG A 811 -39.35 19.42 -15.94
N ASP A 812 -40.33 20.22 -16.38
CA ASP A 812 -40.19 21.59 -16.89
C ASP A 812 -39.33 22.47 -15.97
N ASN A 813 -38.37 23.19 -16.55
CA ASN A 813 -37.45 24.08 -15.86
C ASN A 813 -37.72 25.59 -16.11
N ASP A 814 -38.77 25.93 -16.87
CA ASP A 814 -39.11 27.29 -17.25
C ASP A 814 -40.02 27.98 -16.23
N ALA A 815 -39.59 29.15 -15.77
CA ALA A 815 -40.32 29.93 -14.79
C ALA A 815 -41.58 30.58 -15.39
N ALA A 816 -42.74 29.99 -15.12
CA ALA A 816 -44.04 30.59 -15.42
C ALA A 816 -44.32 31.84 -14.56
N SER A 817 -43.82 31.88 -13.32
CA SER A 817 -43.93 33.07 -12.46
C SER A 817 -42.82 33.18 -11.41
N PHE A 818 -42.67 34.37 -10.82
CA PHE A 818 -41.77 34.60 -9.68
C PHE A 818 -42.52 35.18 -8.48
N THR A 819 -42.21 34.72 -7.28
CA THR A 819 -42.62 35.36 -6.02
C THR A 819 -41.42 35.97 -5.31
N LEU A 820 -41.61 37.18 -4.77
CA LEU A 820 -40.53 37.98 -4.18
C LEU A 820 -40.79 38.22 -2.69
N SER A 821 -39.74 38.16 -1.87
CA SER A 821 -39.85 38.52 -0.45
C SER A 821 -40.18 40.00 -0.29
N PRO A 822 -41.02 40.38 0.69
CA PRO A 822 -41.28 41.79 0.98
C PRO A 822 -40.01 42.51 1.48
N VAL A 823 -39.80 43.74 1.01
CA VAL A 823 -38.68 44.62 1.40
C VAL A 823 -39.15 45.60 2.45
N ALA A 824 -38.46 45.66 3.60
CA ALA A 824 -38.77 46.62 4.65
C ALA A 824 -38.46 48.06 4.20
N SER A 825 -39.24 49.04 4.68
CA SER A 825 -39.04 50.47 4.40
C SER A 825 -38.87 51.27 5.70
N PRO A 826 -37.88 52.19 5.81
CA PRO A 826 -36.87 52.51 4.81
C PRO A 826 -35.62 51.58 4.88
N GLN A 827 -34.98 51.35 3.74
CA GLN A 827 -33.61 50.82 3.64
C GLN A 827 -32.58 51.95 3.71
N ARG A 828 -31.31 51.58 3.91
CA ARG A 828 -30.18 52.54 3.92
C ARG A 828 -29.36 52.43 2.66
N GLU A 829 -29.03 53.56 2.09
CA GLU A 829 -28.13 53.68 0.94
C GLU A 829 -26.83 52.89 1.15
N GLY A 830 -26.48 52.06 0.17
CA GLY A 830 -25.28 51.23 0.14
C GLY A 830 -25.30 50.03 1.08
N ALA A 831 -26.23 49.96 2.04
CA ALA A 831 -26.37 48.83 2.95
C ALA A 831 -27.04 47.64 2.25
N GLY A 832 -26.53 46.43 2.49
CA GLY A 832 -27.13 45.20 1.97
C GLY A 832 -28.34 44.77 2.80
N PHE A 833 -29.42 44.37 2.15
CA PHE A 833 -30.60 43.78 2.80
C PHE A 833 -31.01 42.47 2.11
N PRO A 834 -31.54 41.48 2.85
CA PRO A 834 -31.89 40.18 2.27
C PRO A 834 -33.04 40.33 1.25
N PHE A 835 -32.91 39.65 0.12
CA PHE A 835 -33.94 39.58 -0.91
C PHE A 835 -34.03 38.15 -1.44
N THR A 836 -35.25 37.62 -1.51
CA THR A 836 -35.53 36.24 -1.96
C THR A 836 -36.41 36.27 -3.19
N ILE A 837 -36.04 35.48 -4.20
CA ILE A 837 -36.79 35.22 -5.42
C ILE A 837 -37.09 33.73 -5.44
N THR A 838 -38.34 33.35 -5.66
CA THR A 838 -38.75 31.95 -5.85
C THR A 838 -39.42 31.82 -7.21
N ALA A 839 -38.84 31.00 -8.07
CA ALA A 839 -39.35 30.66 -9.39
C ALA A 839 -40.37 29.51 -9.28
N LEU A 840 -41.51 29.69 -9.93
CA LEU A 840 -42.63 28.76 -9.85
C LEU A 840 -43.02 28.28 -11.26
N ASP A 841 -43.47 27.03 -11.33
CA ASP A 841 -44.05 26.41 -12.52
C ASP A 841 -45.48 26.95 -12.79
N VAL A 842 -46.09 26.48 -13.88
CA VAL A 842 -47.47 26.85 -14.29
C VAL A 842 -48.54 26.51 -13.24
N ASN A 843 -48.25 25.55 -12.35
CA ASN A 843 -49.13 25.12 -11.26
C ASN A 843 -48.85 25.84 -9.92
N GLY A 844 -47.87 26.74 -9.88
CA GLY A 844 -47.47 27.47 -8.69
C GLY A 844 -46.58 26.70 -7.71
N LEU A 845 -45.99 25.57 -8.14
CA LEU A 845 -45.00 24.83 -7.37
C LEU A 845 -43.60 25.37 -7.66
N THR A 846 -42.70 25.26 -6.69
CA THR A 846 -41.31 25.71 -6.86
C THR A 846 -40.59 24.82 -7.86
N LEU A 847 -39.96 25.44 -8.85
CA LEU A 847 -39.20 24.73 -9.86
C LEU A 847 -37.95 24.07 -9.25
N PRO A 848 -37.57 22.86 -9.68
CA PRO A 848 -36.33 22.21 -9.22
C PRO A 848 -35.08 22.88 -9.81
N ALA A 849 -35.18 23.42 -11.02
CA ALA A 849 -34.15 24.17 -11.73
C ALA A 849 -34.79 25.33 -12.49
N VAL A 850 -34.02 26.37 -12.83
CA VAL A 850 -34.53 27.56 -13.52
C VAL A 850 -33.71 27.79 -14.78
N ALA A 851 -34.34 27.76 -15.95
CA ALA A 851 -33.69 28.06 -17.21
C ALA A 851 -33.59 29.56 -17.51
N GLY A 852 -32.56 29.90 -18.29
CA GLY A 852 -32.30 31.24 -18.81
C GLY A 852 -31.81 32.27 -17.79
N PRO A 853 -31.38 33.45 -18.26
CA PRO A 853 -30.88 34.52 -17.39
C PRO A 853 -32.04 35.21 -16.65
N VAL A 854 -31.98 35.22 -15.32
CA VAL A 854 -32.87 36.05 -14.49
C VAL A 854 -32.15 37.33 -14.08
N THR A 855 -32.72 38.48 -14.44
CA THR A 855 -32.15 39.81 -14.20
C THR A 855 -32.97 40.59 -13.19
N GLN A 856 -32.33 41.53 -12.49
CA GLN A 856 -32.96 42.39 -11.50
C GLN A 856 -32.64 43.86 -11.80
N THR A 857 -33.64 44.72 -11.69
CA THR A 857 -33.51 46.18 -11.82
C THR A 857 -34.26 46.88 -10.68
N ALA A 858 -33.90 48.13 -10.37
CA ALA A 858 -34.62 48.91 -9.38
C ALA A 858 -34.91 50.33 -9.89
N ALA A 859 -36.11 50.84 -9.62
CA ALA A 859 -36.53 52.19 -9.98
C ALA A 859 -37.39 52.79 -8.87
N GLY A 860 -37.26 54.10 -8.62
CA GLY A 860 -38.12 54.87 -7.72
C GLY A 860 -38.85 55.99 -8.46
N ASP A 861 -39.44 56.94 -7.73
CA ASP A 861 -40.23 58.05 -8.31
C ASP A 861 -39.47 58.88 -9.35
N ALA A 862 -38.15 59.01 -9.19
CA ALA A 862 -37.28 59.78 -10.08
C ALA A 862 -36.69 58.95 -11.26
N GLY A 863 -37.10 57.68 -11.42
CA GLY A 863 -36.61 56.76 -12.44
C GLY A 863 -35.65 55.70 -11.90
N ALA A 864 -34.80 55.15 -12.79
CA ALA A 864 -33.87 54.08 -12.45
C ALA A 864 -32.89 54.48 -11.33
N VAL A 865 -32.69 53.59 -10.37
CA VAL A 865 -31.76 53.79 -9.25
C VAL A 865 -30.60 52.80 -9.33
N SER A 866 -29.39 53.25 -8.99
CA SER A 866 -28.21 52.40 -8.98
C SER A 866 -28.41 51.24 -8.00
N TYR A 867 -28.32 50.01 -8.51
CA TYR A 867 -28.67 48.79 -7.81
C TYR A 867 -27.62 47.71 -8.05
N SER A 868 -27.28 46.94 -7.01
CA SER A 868 -26.25 45.90 -7.06
C SER A 868 -26.73 44.62 -6.37
N TYR A 869 -26.54 43.50 -7.04
CA TYR A 869 -26.93 42.16 -6.61
C TYR A 869 -25.94 41.10 -7.15
N PRO A 870 -25.74 39.96 -6.46
CA PRO A 870 -25.01 38.82 -6.99
C PRO A 870 -25.72 38.18 -8.20
N ALA A 871 -25.01 37.40 -9.02
CA ALA A 871 -25.62 36.64 -10.11
C ALA A 871 -26.79 35.76 -9.61
N ALA A 872 -27.87 35.70 -10.39
CA ALA A 872 -29.12 35.04 -10.02
C ALA A 872 -29.05 33.51 -10.24
N THR A 873 -28.21 32.81 -9.46
CA THR A 873 -28.12 31.34 -9.48
C THR A 873 -29.09 30.72 -8.49
N PHE A 874 -30.14 30.09 -8.99
CA PHE A 874 -31.19 29.47 -8.16
C PHE A 874 -30.74 28.10 -7.65
N ALA A 875 -31.11 27.79 -6.41
CA ALA A 875 -31.00 26.45 -5.83
C ALA A 875 -32.41 25.96 -5.52
N ASN A 876 -32.85 24.88 -6.17
CA ASN A 876 -34.23 24.36 -6.06
C ASN A 876 -35.28 25.46 -6.27
N GLY A 877 -35.11 26.25 -7.34
CA GLY A 877 -36.04 27.34 -7.67
C GLY A 877 -36.01 28.54 -6.73
N VAL A 878 -35.07 28.61 -5.77
CA VAL A 878 -34.95 29.74 -4.84
C VAL A 878 -33.59 30.43 -4.98
N TRP A 879 -33.61 31.75 -5.12
CA TRP A 879 -32.44 32.62 -5.00
C TRP A 879 -32.58 33.52 -3.78
N GLN A 880 -31.60 33.51 -2.87
CA GLN A 880 -31.62 34.31 -1.65
C GLN A 880 -30.25 34.92 -1.38
N GLN A 881 -30.12 36.23 -1.55
CA GLN A 881 -28.86 36.96 -1.33
C GLN A 881 -29.14 38.41 -0.88
N PRO A 882 -28.16 39.10 -0.25
CA PRO A 882 -28.30 40.52 0.05
C PRO A 882 -28.17 41.39 -1.22
N VAL A 883 -29.05 42.38 -1.36
CA VAL A 883 -29.05 43.36 -2.45
C VAL A 883 -28.83 44.78 -1.92
N ARG A 884 -28.34 45.68 -2.76
CA ARG A 884 -27.97 47.06 -2.37
C ARG A 884 -28.56 48.08 -3.33
N VAL A 885 -29.12 49.16 -2.77
CA VAL A 885 -29.45 50.37 -3.52
C VAL A 885 -28.43 51.45 -3.16
N MET A 886 -27.76 52.01 -4.16
CA MET A 886 -26.55 52.82 -3.98
C MET A 886 -26.81 54.33 -3.90
N ALA A 887 -28.08 54.75 -3.95
CA ALA A 887 -28.49 56.14 -3.84
C ALA A 887 -29.81 56.27 -3.05
N PRO A 888 -30.04 57.38 -2.34
CA PRO A 888 -31.33 57.64 -1.69
C PRO A 888 -32.41 57.89 -2.75
N ALA A 889 -33.58 57.28 -2.56
CA ALA A 889 -34.72 57.38 -3.45
C ALA A 889 -36.02 57.01 -2.71
N THR A 890 -37.16 57.53 -3.16
CA THR A 890 -38.49 57.20 -2.61
C THR A 890 -39.23 56.24 -3.54
N ASN A 891 -40.12 55.42 -2.96
CA ASN A 891 -40.93 54.42 -3.67
C ASN A 891 -40.13 53.49 -4.60
N VAL A 892 -38.96 53.04 -4.16
CA VAL A 892 -38.13 52.09 -4.91
C VAL A 892 -38.86 50.75 -5.03
N VAL A 893 -38.94 50.21 -6.25
CA VAL A 893 -39.45 48.88 -6.58
C VAL A 893 -38.35 48.09 -7.29
N ILE A 894 -38.08 46.88 -6.82
CA ILE A 894 -37.19 45.93 -7.51
C ILE A 894 -38.04 45.13 -8.49
N THR A 895 -37.66 45.12 -9.77
CA THR A 895 -38.27 44.31 -10.83
C THR A 895 -37.34 43.16 -11.18
N VAL A 896 -37.84 41.93 -11.10
CA VAL A 896 -37.16 40.69 -11.51
C VAL A 896 -37.74 40.23 -12.83
N THR A 897 -36.89 39.98 -13.82
CA THR A 897 -37.30 39.57 -15.17
C THR A 897 -36.50 38.34 -15.60
N GLY A 898 -37.22 37.24 -15.86
CA GLY A 898 -36.71 36.05 -16.55
C GLY A 898 -37.21 36.00 -18.00
N PRO A 899 -36.95 34.89 -18.71
CA PRO A 899 -37.35 34.73 -20.12
C PRO A 899 -38.86 34.85 -20.35
N GLN A 900 -39.68 34.21 -19.50
CA GLN A 900 -41.14 34.09 -19.67
C GLN A 900 -41.95 34.84 -18.59
N ALA A 901 -41.32 35.30 -17.51
CA ALA A 901 -42.00 35.89 -16.37
C ALA A 901 -41.31 37.15 -15.82
N THR A 902 -42.10 38.05 -15.22
CA THR A 902 -41.62 39.24 -14.50
C THR A 902 -42.39 39.41 -13.19
N ALA A 903 -41.71 39.84 -12.13
CA ALA A 903 -42.33 40.14 -10.83
C ALA A 903 -41.74 41.43 -10.22
N GLN A 904 -42.50 42.06 -9.32
CA GLN A 904 -42.11 43.30 -8.65
C GLN A 904 -42.23 43.20 -7.13
N SER A 905 -41.30 43.80 -6.40
CA SER A 905 -41.37 43.90 -4.94
C SER A 905 -42.45 44.90 -4.51
N ASN A 906 -42.77 44.95 -3.22
CA ASN A 906 -43.44 46.13 -2.68
C ASN A 906 -42.52 47.37 -2.81
N ALA A 907 -43.13 48.55 -2.83
CA ALA A 907 -42.39 49.82 -2.79
C ALA A 907 -41.75 50.04 -1.41
N PHE A 908 -40.53 50.61 -1.40
CA PHE A 908 -39.81 50.98 -0.19
C PHE A 908 -38.95 52.23 -0.40
N ASP A 909 -38.65 52.97 0.68
CA ASP A 909 -37.78 54.14 0.61
C ASP A 909 -36.33 53.76 0.91
N VAL A 910 -35.38 54.47 0.29
CA VAL A 910 -33.95 54.37 0.57
C VAL A 910 -33.47 55.71 1.10
N THR A 911 -32.96 55.72 2.33
CA THR A 911 -32.51 56.93 3.03
C THR A 911 -30.98 56.99 3.11
N ILE A 912 -30.44 58.20 3.27
CA ILE A 912 -29.01 58.43 3.43
C ILE A 912 -28.49 57.69 4.68
N GLY A 913 -27.39 56.96 4.56
CA GLY A 913 -26.70 56.29 5.69
C GLY A 913 -25.79 57.23 6.50
N PRO A 914 -25.00 56.69 7.45
CA PRO A 914 -23.94 57.44 8.12
C PRO A 914 -22.93 57.99 7.10
N ARG A 915 -22.34 59.16 7.37
CA ARG A 915 -21.34 59.80 6.50
C ARG A 915 -20.12 60.26 7.27
N ILE A 916 -18.96 59.69 7.00
CA ILE A 916 -17.73 60.03 7.72
C ILE A 916 -17.08 61.30 7.17
N SER A 917 -16.59 62.14 8.08
CA SER A 917 -15.60 63.17 7.78
C SER A 917 -14.59 63.27 8.91
N VAL A 918 -13.35 63.65 8.57
CA VAL A 918 -12.24 63.73 9.52
C VAL A 918 -11.52 65.07 9.43
N ALA A 919 -11.09 65.63 10.56
CA ALA A 919 -10.35 66.88 10.62
C ALA A 919 -9.29 66.88 11.73
N PRO A 920 -8.02 67.29 11.49
CA PRO A 920 -7.48 67.73 10.20
C PRO A 920 -7.37 66.59 9.18
N SER A 921 -7.29 66.93 7.89
CA SER A 921 -7.15 65.94 6.81
C SER A 921 -5.74 65.35 6.67
N SER A 922 -4.74 65.89 7.37
CA SER A 922 -3.36 65.39 7.44
C SER A 922 -2.62 65.92 8.68
N PHE A 923 -1.53 65.27 9.07
CA PHE A 923 -0.60 65.75 10.11
C PHE A 923 0.81 65.96 9.55
N THR A 924 1.45 67.10 9.88
CA THR A 924 2.87 67.36 9.63
C THR A 924 3.51 67.95 10.89
N LEU A 925 4.63 67.39 11.36
CA LEU A 925 5.27 67.83 12.59
C LEU A 925 6.74 67.39 12.71
N ASP A 926 7.53 68.19 13.43
CA ASP A 926 8.93 67.91 13.77
C ASP A 926 9.03 67.37 15.21
N ILE A 927 9.75 66.26 15.43
CA ILE A 927 9.99 65.67 16.76
C ILE A 927 11.46 65.24 16.88
N PRO A 928 12.16 65.58 17.97
CA PRO A 928 13.49 65.05 18.22
C PRO A 928 13.50 63.53 18.36
N ARG A 929 14.55 62.87 17.87
CA ARG A 929 14.77 61.44 18.09
C ARG A 929 14.62 61.10 19.59
N GLN A 930 14.01 59.95 19.90
CA GLN A 930 13.71 59.53 21.29
C GLN A 930 12.58 60.29 22.02
N SER A 931 11.79 61.12 21.32
CA SER A 931 10.64 61.84 21.89
C SER A 931 9.30 61.42 21.27
N ALA A 932 8.19 61.79 21.92
CA ALA A 932 6.85 61.58 21.40
C ALA A 932 5.96 62.83 21.58
N LYS A 933 4.99 63.02 20.68
CA LYS A 933 4.01 64.13 20.73
C LYS A 933 2.61 63.61 20.43
N THR A 934 1.58 64.26 20.97
CA THR A 934 0.17 63.91 20.71
C THR A 934 -0.57 65.09 20.08
N ARG A 935 -1.40 64.82 19.06
CA ARG A 935 -2.35 65.76 18.43
C ARG A 935 -3.76 65.15 18.42
N THR A 936 -4.77 65.95 18.14
CA THR A 936 -6.17 65.50 18.06
C THR A 936 -6.66 65.41 16.61
N LEU A 937 -7.41 64.36 16.30
CA LEU A 937 -8.24 64.19 15.11
C LEU A 937 -9.71 64.17 15.55
N THR A 938 -10.58 64.83 14.80
CA THR A 938 -12.03 64.80 15.00
C THR A 938 -12.66 63.92 13.92
N VAL A 939 -13.48 62.94 14.32
CA VAL A 939 -14.26 62.07 13.45
C VAL A 939 -15.73 62.44 13.58
N THR A 940 -16.36 62.90 12.50
CA THR A 940 -17.73 63.45 12.50
C THR A 940 -18.65 62.62 11.61
N ASN A 941 -19.88 62.39 12.08
CA ASN A 941 -20.94 61.75 11.29
C ASN A 941 -21.90 62.81 10.72
N ASN A 942 -21.77 63.11 9.43
CA ASN A 942 -22.62 64.05 8.71
C ASN A 942 -23.90 63.40 8.12
N GLY A 943 -24.07 62.08 8.29
CA GLY A 943 -25.16 61.30 7.72
C GLY A 943 -26.24 60.98 8.75
N LEU A 944 -27.22 60.15 8.36
CA LEU A 944 -28.30 59.70 9.26
C LEU A 944 -27.95 58.37 9.93
N GLY A 945 -28.41 58.19 11.17
CA GLY A 945 -28.11 57.00 11.97
C GLY A 945 -26.76 57.08 12.68
N THR A 946 -26.41 56.03 13.42
CA THR A 946 -25.17 55.98 14.20
C THR A 946 -24.02 55.46 13.34
N MET A 947 -22.93 56.23 13.26
CA MET A 947 -21.69 55.82 12.62
C MET A 947 -20.83 55.04 13.61
N THR A 948 -20.51 53.79 13.29
CA THR A 948 -19.46 53.02 13.98
C THR A 948 -18.16 53.18 13.22
N TRP A 949 -17.07 53.51 13.90
CA TRP A 949 -15.77 53.70 13.28
C TRP A 949 -14.64 53.04 14.08
N SER A 950 -13.53 52.75 13.40
CA SER A 950 -12.26 52.33 14.03
C SER A 950 -11.07 53.06 13.40
N ALA A 951 -9.99 53.20 14.15
CA ALA A 951 -8.80 53.94 13.76
C ALA A 951 -7.53 53.15 14.09
N ALA A 952 -6.60 53.08 13.14
CA ALA A 952 -5.30 52.44 13.32
C ALA A 952 -4.20 53.16 12.52
N GLY A 953 -3.04 53.35 13.13
CA GLY A 953 -1.86 53.85 12.42
C GLY A 953 -1.24 52.76 11.55
N SER A 954 -0.75 53.14 10.37
CA SER A 954 -0.11 52.22 9.42
C SER A 954 1.33 51.85 9.80
N GLN A 955 1.87 52.46 10.85
CA GLN A 955 3.24 52.27 11.33
C GLN A 955 3.26 52.20 12.86
N THR A 956 4.19 51.44 13.43
CA THR A 956 4.28 51.17 14.87
C THR A 956 4.58 52.42 15.72
N TRP A 957 5.17 53.45 15.11
CA TRP A 957 5.43 54.74 15.74
C TRP A 957 4.22 55.69 15.75
N LEU A 958 3.11 55.33 15.09
CA LEU A 958 1.89 56.12 15.01
C LEU A 958 0.74 55.35 15.70
N THR A 959 0.28 55.83 16.84
CA THR A 959 -0.81 55.21 17.61
C THR A 959 -1.96 56.19 17.84
N CYS A 960 -3.14 55.69 18.20
CA CYS A 960 -4.28 56.55 18.51
C CYS A 960 -5.15 55.98 19.63
N THR A 961 -5.88 56.86 20.33
CA THR A 961 -6.83 56.51 21.38
C THR A 961 -8.02 57.49 21.39
N PRO A 962 -9.28 57.02 21.42
CA PRO A 962 -9.69 55.62 21.33
C PRO A 962 -9.48 55.05 19.90
N THR A 963 -9.33 53.73 19.78
CA THR A 963 -9.15 53.03 18.48
C THR A 963 -10.46 52.67 17.80
N ASN A 964 -11.61 52.89 18.45
CA ASN A 964 -12.95 52.74 17.89
C ASN A 964 -13.97 53.60 18.64
N GLY A 965 -15.16 53.75 18.06
CA GLY A 965 -16.27 54.42 18.72
C GLY A 965 -17.54 54.50 17.88
N ASN A 966 -18.58 55.08 18.50
CA ASN A 966 -19.88 55.33 17.89
C ASN A 966 -20.15 56.84 17.88
N VAL A 967 -20.65 57.36 16.77
CA VAL A 967 -20.97 58.78 16.59
C VAL A 967 -22.40 58.88 16.07
N ALA A 968 -23.30 59.40 16.91
CA ALA A 968 -24.67 59.68 16.52
C ALA A 968 -24.73 60.72 15.39
N GLN A 969 -25.85 60.77 14.69
CA GLN A 969 -26.08 61.75 13.62
C GLN A 969 -25.73 63.18 14.08
N GLY A 970 -24.94 63.88 13.27
CA GLY A 970 -24.53 65.27 13.50
C GLY A 970 -23.57 65.50 14.67
N GLN A 971 -23.07 64.42 15.30
CA GLN A 971 -22.09 64.51 16.39
C GLN A 971 -20.67 64.23 15.90
N SER A 972 -19.70 64.48 16.77
CA SER A 972 -18.28 64.23 16.54
C SER A 972 -17.62 63.50 17.71
N ALA A 973 -16.60 62.69 17.43
CA ALA A 973 -15.72 62.08 18.42
C ALA A 973 -14.28 62.60 18.26
N THR A 974 -13.58 62.78 19.37
CA THR A 974 -12.17 63.19 19.39
C THR A 974 -11.27 61.97 19.55
N VAL A 975 -10.25 61.88 18.71
CA VAL A 975 -9.21 60.83 18.69
C VAL A 975 -7.85 61.47 18.97
N ASN A 976 -7.19 61.07 20.04
CA ASN A 976 -5.83 61.48 20.33
C ASN A 976 -4.86 60.61 19.53
N VAL A 977 -4.04 61.23 18.68
CA VAL A 977 -3.05 60.60 17.80
C VAL A 977 -1.65 60.87 18.34
N THR A 978 -0.90 59.83 18.66
CA THR A 978 0.44 59.89 19.23
C THR A 978 1.49 59.50 18.19
N PHE A 979 2.50 60.36 18.03
CA PHE A 979 3.63 60.21 17.12
C PHE A 979 4.90 59.96 17.95
N ASN A 980 5.50 58.78 17.85
CA ASN A 980 6.60 58.33 18.70
C ASN A 980 7.90 58.12 17.91
N ALA A 981 8.85 59.05 18.01
CA ALA A 981 10.14 58.97 17.33
C ALA A 981 11.20 58.15 18.10
N ALA A 982 10.81 57.29 19.05
CA ALA A 982 11.74 56.51 19.87
C ALA A 982 12.67 55.58 19.07
N THR A 983 12.11 54.91 18.07
CA THR A 983 12.79 53.92 17.25
C THR A 983 13.19 54.44 15.88
N LEU A 984 12.84 55.70 15.56
CA LEU A 984 13.09 56.28 14.26
C LEU A 984 14.49 56.87 14.14
N THR A 985 15.06 56.79 12.95
CA THR A 985 16.29 57.51 12.57
C THR A 985 15.95 58.94 12.15
N GLU A 986 16.94 59.82 12.19
CA GLU A 986 16.79 61.22 11.74
C GLU A 986 16.40 61.29 10.26
N GLY A 987 15.57 62.27 9.90
CA GLY A 987 14.99 62.44 8.57
C GLY A 987 13.46 62.34 8.54
N THR A 988 12.88 62.39 7.35
CA THR A 988 11.41 62.37 7.17
C THR A 988 10.88 60.94 7.13
N SER A 989 9.94 60.64 8.02
CA SER A 989 9.15 59.40 8.05
C SER A 989 7.70 59.70 7.66
N THR A 990 7.08 58.83 6.85
CA THR A 990 5.67 58.99 6.45
C THR A 990 4.84 57.79 6.89
N ALA A 991 3.57 58.04 7.23
CA ALA A 991 2.59 57.02 7.61
C ALA A 991 1.17 57.50 7.27
N GLN A 992 0.17 56.66 7.52
CA GLN A 992 -1.24 56.99 7.42
C GLN A 992 -1.95 56.57 8.71
N LEU A 993 -2.91 57.38 9.15
CA LEU A 993 -3.91 56.97 10.13
C LEU A 993 -5.17 56.55 9.37
N ASN A 994 -5.46 55.26 9.38
CA ASN A 994 -6.57 54.66 8.65
C ASN A 994 -7.80 54.65 9.54
N ILE A 995 -8.86 55.33 9.12
CA ILE A 995 -10.16 55.34 9.78
C ILE A 995 -11.14 54.51 8.96
N THR A 996 -11.69 53.43 9.49
CA THR A 996 -12.75 52.65 8.84
C THR A 996 -14.10 52.93 9.49
N SER A 997 -15.19 52.88 8.74
CA SER A 997 -16.54 53.11 9.28
C SER A 997 -17.64 52.36 8.53
N ASN A 998 -18.85 52.35 9.09
CA ASN A 998 -20.06 51.86 8.43
C ASN A 998 -20.71 52.89 7.47
N ASP A 999 -19.97 53.90 7.04
CA ASP A 999 -20.31 54.69 5.85
C ASP A 999 -20.03 53.86 4.58
N TYR A 1000 -21.05 53.24 4.01
CA TYR A 1000 -20.90 52.39 2.82
C TYR A 1000 -20.44 53.16 1.56
N THR A 1001 -20.55 54.49 1.56
CA THR A 1001 -20.07 55.32 0.43
C THR A 1001 -18.61 55.71 0.59
N ASN A 1002 -18.10 55.75 1.83
CA ASN A 1002 -16.71 56.00 2.14
C ASN A 1002 -16.25 55.14 3.34
N PRO A 1003 -16.12 53.82 3.15
CA PRO A 1003 -15.93 52.88 4.26
C PRO A 1003 -14.55 52.99 4.91
N ALA A 1004 -13.59 53.64 4.26
CA ALA A 1004 -12.26 53.88 4.78
C ALA A 1004 -11.71 55.25 4.35
N VAL A 1005 -11.25 56.04 5.31
CA VAL A 1005 -10.59 57.34 5.12
C VAL A 1005 -9.16 57.26 5.64
N ALA A 1006 -8.18 57.51 4.77
CA ALA A 1006 -6.77 57.58 5.16
C ALA A 1006 -6.37 59.04 5.44
N VAL A 1007 -5.83 59.30 6.63
CA VAL A 1007 -5.28 60.60 7.04
C VAL A 1007 -3.75 60.55 6.94
N PRO A 1008 -3.11 61.22 5.96
CA PRO A 1008 -1.66 61.19 5.78
C PRO A 1008 -0.91 61.84 6.96
N VAL A 1009 0.24 61.27 7.31
CA VAL A 1009 1.12 61.73 8.39
C VAL A 1009 2.56 61.87 7.86
N THR A 1010 3.15 63.05 8.04
CA THR A 1010 4.57 63.33 7.79
C THR A 1010 5.25 63.74 9.09
N LEU A 1011 6.25 62.97 9.51
CA LEU A 1011 7.01 63.18 10.74
C LEU A 1011 8.49 63.45 10.39
N ASN A 1012 9.00 64.64 10.69
CA ASN A 1012 10.42 64.93 10.55
C ASN A 1012 11.14 64.68 11.88
N VAL A 1013 12.04 63.70 11.90
CA VAL A 1013 12.81 63.32 13.09
C VAL A 1013 14.10 64.13 13.11
N THR A 1014 14.28 64.98 14.13
CA THR A 1014 15.45 65.86 14.27
C THR A 1014 16.48 65.32 15.26
N ALA A 1015 17.73 65.75 15.12
CA ALA A 1015 18.83 65.33 15.99
C ALA A 1015 18.63 65.80 17.46
N PRO A 1016 19.00 64.98 18.46
CA PRO A 1016 18.95 65.38 19.87
C PRO A 1016 20.06 66.39 20.21
N VAL A 1017 19.81 67.27 21.18
CA VAL A 1017 20.83 68.22 21.69
C VAL A 1017 21.89 67.48 22.49
N ALA A 1018 23.17 67.66 22.15
CA ALA A 1018 24.29 67.03 22.84
C ALA A 1018 25.11 68.00 23.71
N SER A 1019 25.22 69.28 23.31
CA SER A 1019 25.97 70.29 24.07
C SER A 1019 25.41 71.70 23.88
N PHE A 1020 25.81 72.63 24.74
CA PHE A 1020 25.54 74.06 24.59
C PHE A 1020 26.86 74.82 24.43
N VAL A 1021 27.01 75.57 23.34
CA VAL A 1021 28.21 76.34 23.04
C VAL A 1021 27.96 77.82 23.29
N TRP A 1022 28.88 78.47 24.02
CA TRP A 1022 28.81 79.89 24.33
C TRP A 1022 29.48 80.74 23.24
N GLY A 1023 28.85 81.88 22.90
CA GLY A 1023 29.54 82.96 22.19
C GLY A 1023 30.49 83.73 23.13
N THR A 1024 31.51 84.38 22.55
CA THR A 1024 32.48 85.19 23.31
C THR A 1024 31.76 86.32 24.07
N VAL A 1025 31.99 86.40 25.38
CA VAL A 1025 31.54 87.54 26.20
C VAL A 1025 32.67 88.56 26.26
N PRO A 1026 32.52 89.79 25.73
CA PRO A 1026 33.58 90.79 25.74
C PRO A 1026 33.97 91.21 27.17
N SER A 1027 35.23 91.59 27.40
CA SER A 1027 35.71 92.10 28.70
C SER A 1027 36.36 93.48 28.52
N PRO A 1028 36.17 94.44 29.46
CA PRO A 1028 35.41 94.35 30.70
C PRO A 1028 33.90 94.57 30.51
N GLN A 1029 33.08 93.85 31.28
CA GLN A 1029 31.67 94.18 31.46
C GLN A 1029 31.49 95.08 32.67
N ARG A 1030 30.55 96.02 32.59
CA ARG A 1030 30.28 96.96 33.69
C ARG A 1030 29.45 96.25 34.77
N VAL A 1031 29.83 96.44 36.03
CA VAL A 1031 29.05 95.97 37.18
C VAL A 1031 27.62 96.52 37.10
N ASN A 1032 26.63 95.65 37.29
CA ASN A 1032 25.19 95.96 37.23
C ASN A 1032 24.66 96.51 35.89
N ALA A 1033 25.42 96.37 34.79
CA ALA A 1033 24.90 96.61 33.44
C ALA A 1033 24.55 95.27 32.75
N PRO A 1034 23.36 95.12 32.15
CA PRO A 1034 23.04 93.92 31.37
C PRO A 1034 23.93 93.88 30.12
N PHE A 1035 24.44 92.70 29.79
CA PHE A 1035 25.15 92.43 28.55
C PHE A 1035 24.58 91.18 27.87
N PRO A 1036 24.52 91.16 26.53
CA PRO A 1036 24.00 90.01 25.81
C PRO A 1036 24.97 88.83 25.88
N VAL A 1037 24.42 87.64 26.11
CA VAL A 1037 25.13 86.36 25.95
C VAL A 1037 24.38 85.51 24.94
N THR A 1038 25.11 84.78 24.09
CA THR A 1038 24.52 83.81 23.16
C THR A 1038 24.93 82.41 23.58
N VAL A 1039 23.96 81.52 23.75
CA VAL A 1039 24.16 80.09 23.99
C VAL A 1039 23.48 79.35 22.85
N THR A 1040 24.23 78.52 22.11
CA THR A 1040 23.71 77.76 20.97
C THR A 1040 23.66 76.28 21.34
N ALA A 1041 22.48 75.65 21.23
CA ALA A 1041 22.35 74.21 21.33
C ALA A 1041 22.99 73.54 20.11
N LYS A 1042 23.89 72.59 20.36
CA LYS A 1042 24.61 71.82 19.36
C LYS A 1042 24.32 70.33 19.50
N ASP A 1043 24.26 69.62 18.38
CA ASP A 1043 24.24 68.16 18.38
C ASP A 1043 25.66 67.60 18.63
N ALA A 1044 25.79 66.27 18.64
CA ALA A 1044 27.07 65.59 18.87
C ALA A 1044 28.10 65.84 17.74
N GLY A 1045 27.66 66.27 16.56
CA GLY A 1045 28.50 66.65 15.42
C GLY A 1045 28.86 68.15 15.39
N GLY A 1046 28.39 68.95 16.36
CA GLY A 1046 28.64 70.39 16.44
C GLY A 1046 27.72 71.25 15.56
N ALA A 1047 26.73 70.68 14.88
CA ALA A 1047 25.73 71.43 14.13
C ALA A 1047 24.66 72.02 15.05
N THR A 1048 24.06 73.14 14.66
CA THR A 1048 23.07 73.84 15.49
C THR A 1048 21.75 73.07 15.48
N VAL A 1049 21.26 72.68 16.67
CA VAL A 1049 19.93 72.08 16.79
C VAL A 1049 18.88 73.17 16.69
N THR A 1050 18.01 73.06 15.69
CA THR A 1050 16.88 73.97 15.49
C THR A 1050 15.67 73.43 16.27
N GLY A 1051 15.03 74.27 17.09
CA GLY A 1051 13.78 73.90 17.79
C GLY A 1051 13.94 73.16 19.14
N TYR A 1052 15.04 73.33 19.87
CA TYR A 1052 15.15 72.79 21.24
C TYR A 1052 14.22 73.54 22.22
N GLU A 1053 13.29 72.81 22.83
CA GLU A 1053 12.31 73.34 23.81
C GLU A 1053 12.60 72.90 25.26
N GLY A 1054 13.73 72.22 25.52
CA GLY A 1054 14.08 71.77 26.87
C GLY A 1054 14.58 72.90 27.79
N PRO A 1055 14.55 72.73 29.12
CA PRO A 1055 15.03 73.75 30.05
C PRO A 1055 16.55 73.99 29.95
N VAL A 1056 17.00 75.23 30.19
CA VAL A 1056 18.43 75.62 30.27
C VAL A 1056 18.68 76.46 31.53
N THR A 1057 19.69 76.10 32.32
CA THR A 1057 20.07 76.81 33.56
C THR A 1057 21.46 77.44 33.41
N LEU A 1058 21.61 78.72 33.79
CA LEU A 1058 22.88 79.47 33.70
C LEU A 1058 23.44 79.81 35.09
N SER A 1059 24.73 79.58 35.33
CA SER A 1059 25.42 79.89 36.60
C SER A 1059 26.83 80.45 36.35
N GLY A 1060 27.31 81.36 37.23
CA GLY A 1060 28.65 81.95 37.15
C GLY A 1060 29.39 81.89 38.49
N GLY A 1061 30.73 81.93 38.46
CA GLY A 1061 31.62 81.90 39.63
C GLY A 1061 32.93 82.67 39.39
N ILE A 1062 33.67 82.96 40.47
CA ILE A 1062 35.00 83.62 40.45
C ILE A 1062 36.06 82.58 40.85
N ASP A 1063 37.17 82.50 40.12
CA ASP A 1063 38.22 81.49 40.33
C ASP A 1063 38.69 81.38 41.78
N GLY A 1064 38.75 80.15 42.30
CA GLY A 1064 39.41 79.78 43.56
C GLY A 1064 38.60 79.90 44.87
N SER A 1065 37.37 80.43 44.87
CA SER A 1065 36.60 80.69 46.12
C SER A 1065 35.37 79.80 46.38
N GLY A 1066 35.02 78.88 45.47
CA GLY A 1066 33.95 77.89 45.69
C GLY A 1066 32.50 78.45 45.78
N LEU A 1067 32.27 79.75 45.65
CA LEU A 1067 30.94 80.36 45.68
C LEU A 1067 30.33 80.47 44.27
N ARG A 1068 29.32 79.65 43.96
CA ARG A 1068 28.48 79.76 42.75
C ARG A 1068 27.20 80.53 43.07
N ARG A 1069 26.84 81.55 42.27
CA ARG A 1069 25.51 82.17 42.32
C ARG A 1069 24.76 81.94 41.01
N THR A 1070 23.53 81.42 41.09
CA THR A 1070 22.60 81.33 39.97
C THR A 1070 22.21 82.75 39.55
N LEU A 1071 22.56 83.15 38.33
CA LEU A 1071 22.48 84.55 37.90
C LEU A 1071 21.13 84.93 37.26
N LEU A 1072 20.31 83.97 36.79
CA LEU A 1072 18.93 84.16 36.29
C LEU A 1072 18.11 82.85 36.35
N ASN A 1073 16.80 82.91 36.55
CA ASN A 1073 15.86 81.83 36.16
C ASN A 1073 15.66 81.87 34.62
N SER A 1074 15.36 80.73 34.00
CA SER A 1074 15.34 80.41 32.56
C SER A 1074 14.99 81.58 31.60
N PRO A 1075 15.80 81.86 30.54
CA PRO A 1075 15.47 82.87 29.53
C PRO A 1075 14.35 82.42 28.57
N THR A 1076 13.41 83.32 28.26
CA THR A 1076 12.37 83.16 27.22
C THR A 1076 12.93 83.37 25.82
N TYR A 1077 12.66 82.43 24.90
CA TYR A 1077 13.12 82.44 23.50
C TYR A 1077 12.36 83.46 22.63
N SER A 1078 13.07 84.25 21.81
CA SER A 1078 12.49 85.02 20.70
C SER A 1078 13.30 84.79 19.42
N ALA A 1079 12.72 84.14 18.42
CA ALA A 1079 13.27 84.11 17.06
C ALA A 1079 12.41 84.95 16.13
N SER A 1080 13.03 85.94 15.48
CA SER A 1080 12.47 86.72 14.39
C SER A 1080 12.89 86.09 13.06
N TYR A 1081 11.93 85.64 12.24
CA TYR A 1081 12.16 85.37 10.82
C TYR A 1081 11.41 86.40 9.97
N ASN A 1082 12.18 87.15 9.19
CA ASN A 1082 11.73 88.05 8.15
C ASN A 1082 11.23 87.22 6.95
N SER A 1083 10.00 87.47 6.51
CA SER A 1083 9.66 87.41 5.08
C SER A 1083 8.88 88.67 4.72
N ALA A 1084 9.33 89.32 3.65
CA ALA A 1084 8.90 90.63 3.23
C ALA A 1084 7.49 90.63 2.62
N ARG A 1085 6.68 91.60 3.08
CA ARG A 1085 5.81 92.57 2.36
C ARG A 1085 5.52 92.25 0.86
N CYS A 1086 4.29 92.35 0.35
CA CYS A 1086 3.35 93.49 0.43
C CYS A 1086 1.87 93.08 0.22
N PHE A 1087 1.01 93.38 1.23
CA PHE A 1087 -0.19 94.28 1.25
C PHE A 1087 -0.88 94.73 -0.06
N PRO A 1088 -2.14 95.29 -0.05
CA PRO A 1088 -2.95 95.77 1.09
C PRO A 1088 -4.48 95.44 1.05
N ALA A 1089 -5.21 95.53 2.17
CA ALA A 1089 -6.23 96.56 2.51
C ALA A 1089 -7.59 95.85 2.74
N TYR A 1090 -8.49 96.18 3.68
CA TYR A 1090 -8.67 97.35 4.53
C TYR A 1090 -9.73 97.04 5.63
N ARG A 1091 -9.54 97.65 6.81
CA ARG A 1091 -10.51 98.20 7.77
C ARG A 1091 -11.51 97.31 8.57
N SER A 1092 -11.22 97.29 9.87
CA SER A 1092 -12.06 97.54 11.07
C SER A 1092 -13.38 98.33 10.84
N PRO A 1093 -14.36 98.42 11.81
CA PRO A 1093 -14.09 98.51 13.26
C PRO A 1093 -15.20 98.09 14.29
N LEU A 1094 -14.81 98.01 15.58
CA LEU A 1094 -15.59 98.33 16.83
C LEU A 1094 -16.83 97.44 17.16
N GLN A 1095 -17.28 97.18 18.40
CA GLN A 1095 -16.83 97.43 19.78
C GLN A 1095 -17.77 96.72 20.80
N GLU A 1096 -17.30 96.62 22.06
CA GLU A 1096 -18.04 96.80 23.34
C GLU A 1096 -19.16 95.78 23.70
N GLU A 1097 -19.53 95.50 24.96
CA GLU A 1097 -19.12 95.90 26.31
C GLU A 1097 -19.73 94.89 27.33
N ARG A 1098 -19.07 94.77 28.50
CA ARG A 1098 -19.58 94.63 29.89
C ARG A 1098 -20.73 93.66 30.26
N GLY A 1099 -20.56 93.03 31.44
CA GLY A 1099 -21.69 92.88 32.38
C GLY A 1099 -21.55 91.87 33.52
N ARG A 1100 -21.11 92.31 34.70
CA ARG A 1100 -21.12 91.60 36.00
C ARG A 1100 -22.54 91.41 36.56
N LYS A 1101 -22.82 90.36 37.37
CA LYS A 1101 -23.03 90.44 38.84
C LYS A 1101 -23.63 89.17 39.50
N ARG A 1102 -23.01 88.88 40.66
CA ARG A 1102 -23.38 88.12 41.87
C ARG A 1102 -24.88 88.05 42.26
N LEU A 1103 -25.26 86.94 42.91
CA LEU A 1103 -25.81 86.79 44.30
C LEU A 1103 -26.37 85.34 44.44
N CYS A 1104 -26.68 84.74 45.59
CA CYS A 1104 -26.09 84.55 46.92
C CYS A 1104 -27.10 83.69 47.72
N LEU A 1105 -26.62 82.71 48.52
CA LEU A 1105 -27.28 82.07 49.69
C LEU A 1105 -28.53 81.18 49.40
N ARG A 1106 -28.80 80.07 50.09
CA ARG A 1106 -28.68 79.78 51.54
C ARG A 1106 -28.80 78.26 51.82
N ARG A 1107 -28.19 77.84 52.93
CA ARG A 1107 -28.22 76.56 53.68
C ARG A 1107 -29.66 76.05 53.98
N CYS A 1108 -29.98 74.82 54.42
CA CYS A 1108 -29.32 73.86 55.31
C CYS A 1108 -30.16 72.55 55.39
N ASN A 1109 -29.49 71.41 55.63
CA ASN A 1109 -29.90 70.18 56.38
C ASN A 1109 -31.24 69.46 56.04
N SER A 1110 -31.35 68.13 55.98
CA SER A 1110 -30.79 67.07 56.83
C SER A 1110 -30.91 65.66 56.20
N ARG A 1111 -29.91 64.82 56.49
CA ARG A 1111 -29.85 63.32 56.46
C ARG A 1111 -31.02 62.65 57.22
N PRO A 1112 -31.30 61.31 57.15
CA PRO A 1112 -30.37 60.16 56.95
C PRO A 1112 -30.87 59.04 55.99
N ALA A 1113 -29.99 58.37 55.21
CA ALA A 1113 -29.23 57.13 55.44
C ALA A 1113 -29.88 55.82 54.92
N SER A 1114 -29.24 55.20 53.91
CA SER A 1114 -28.81 53.78 53.77
C SER A 1114 -28.41 53.55 52.29
N LEU A 1115 -27.13 53.31 51.95
CA LEU A 1115 -26.40 52.01 51.91
C LEU A 1115 -27.14 51.01 50.99
N ILE A 1116 -26.60 50.46 49.89
CA ILE A 1116 -25.22 50.09 49.51
C ILE A 1116 -25.05 50.09 47.98
N ALA A 1117 -23.80 50.32 47.59
CA ALA A 1117 -23.25 50.45 46.24
C ALA A 1117 -23.26 49.18 45.39
N SER A 1118 -23.30 49.42 44.08
CA SER A 1118 -22.81 48.55 42.99
C SER A 1118 -21.64 49.27 42.29
N GLY A 1119 -20.46 48.66 42.27
CA GLY A 1119 -19.52 48.73 41.13
C GLY A 1119 -19.83 47.51 40.27
N PHE A 1120 -19.76 47.54 38.95
CA PHE A 1120 -18.75 48.09 38.06
C PHE A 1120 -19.36 48.52 36.72
#